data_AF-A0A8T6P4A2-F1
#
_entry.id   AF-A0A8T6P4A2-F1
#
_cell.length_a   1.000
_cell.length_b   1.000
_cell.length_c   1.000
_cell.angle_alpha   90.00
_cell.angle_beta   90.00
_cell.angle_gamma   90.00
#
_symmetry.space_group_name_H-M   'P 1'
#
loop_
_entity.id
_entity.type
_entity.pdbx_description
1 polymer ?
#
loop_
_entity_poly.entity_id
_entity_poly.type
_entity_poly.pdbx_seq_one_letter_code
_entity_poly.pdbx_strand_id
1 'polypeptide(L)'
;MQGREAFRLIVVTLLAVLLGVPATVQAAPPYAAVAMDPEGPLFSDIDGGDFDAPSDAWALRSRFVAVNMALLPTRSATRNLAPAALEQIELNLFEDLLVQAQLERAELGFAGRVSWVGRIAEAGGYSEITLSIAEDHLSGTVRLPNGQVIRVRYLGNGMHVIQEMDMAAFPDESGVRTPPASSIADDPLAMIQADDGSEIDVLAVYTTEVGQAYGGDAGVTTALNGVIATSNTGNQQSGAQFDWRLVGVEGLNYTSGGFGYDLDVVTDDNDGIIDEVHALRDQYKADLVVLINDVQSACGIGWVPSSLAVANAPFGFSVVNMECAISNFSMQHEMGHNIGLAHDRQNAGSTSPAVSYGYGYQDPQGEWRTILAYVNSCPGSPCTRINYFSNPNVTQSGRPMGVAIGAPAEAAAAQALNVGVPIVANYRSITAPPLDTPNGLVAAAQPGLIVGLAWNNVSGADSYIVERSPNGSTWSFVAEVSSASFLDTGLTCKSRYYYRVQAANDGGDRSEFTSSVNAQTGDCNPLSDGGFETGNGWSFNTSGNGDTILTDPRAFERDKAFILQADGVTEFATTSFTSPITAPAGTSIDVVFALAGVNVANNGTIGLQIAFTNDGSVAYTYNCIYNGARGTFDWQALQCANITPTAAFNGIRISLGWTGVSAGVIGWDNVYVQAD
;
A
#
# COMPACT_ATOMS: atom_id res chain seq x y z
N MET A 1 48.70 17.44 26.28
CA MET A 1 49.86 18.28 25.91
C MET A 1 51.04 17.33 25.72
N GLN A 2 51.78 17.22 24.61
CA GLN A 2 51.74 17.79 23.27
C GLN A 2 52.99 17.20 22.56
N GLY A 3 52.90 16.89 21.26
CA GLY A 3 54.05 16.79 20.35
C GLY A 3 54.42 15.36 19.91
N ARG A 4 54.64 15.03 18.63
CA ARG A 4 54.81 15.77 17.35
C ARG A 4 54.62 14.71 16.22
N GLU A 5 53.76 14.85 15.21
CA GLU A 5 53.95 15.58 13.92
C GLU A 5 55.27 15.29 13.18
N ALA A 6 55.24 14.50 12.09
CA ALA A 6 55.59 14.93 10.72
C ALA A 6 55.99 13.79 9.73
N PHE A 7 55.31 13.77 8.57
CA PHE A 7 55.79 13.47 7.21
C PHE A 7 56.25 12.04 6.80
N ARG A 8 55.49 11.43 5.86
CA ARG A 8 55.99 11.11 4.51
C ARG A 8 54.86 10.78 3.52
N LEU A 9 54.85 11.52 2.41
CA LEU A 9 53.95 11.47 1.27
C LEU A 9 54.73 10.92 0.06
N ILE A 10 54.03 10.23 -0.85
CA ILE A 10 54.35 9.90 -2.27
C ILE A 10 55.35 8.76 -2.53
N VAL A 11 54.86 7.61 -3.03
CA VAL A 11 55.02 7.12 -4.43
C VAL A 11 53.94 6.05 -4.68
N VAL A 12 52.92 6.39 -5.48
CA VAL A 12 52.02 5.43 -6.15
C VAL A 12 52.38 5.47 -7.62
N THR A 13 52.95 4.39 -8.17
CA THR A 13 52.83 4.06 -9.59
C THR A 13 53.08 2.58 -9.87
N LEU A 14 52.13 1.96 -10.57
CA LEU A 14 52.28 0.82 -11.49
C LEU A 14 52.75 -0.53 -10.92
N LEU A 15 51.78 -1.41 -10.59
CA LEU A 15 51.60 -2.72 -11.25
C LEU A 15 50.37 -3.44 -10.64
N ALA A 16 49.24 -3.44 -11.32
CA ALA A 16 48.18 -4.44 -11.17
C ALA A 16 47.29 -4.39 -12.42
N VAL A 17 47.76 -5.03 -13.49
CA VAL A 17 46.95 -5.45 -14.63
C VAL A 17 46.73 -6.95 -14.47
N LEU A 18 45.49 -7.37 -14.73
CA LEU A 18 44.95 -8.75 -14.72
C LEU A 18 44.61 -9.30 -13.33
N LEU A 19 43.36 -9.09 -12.90
CA LEU A 19 42.33 -10.12 -12.71
C LEU A 19 40.98 -9.41 -12.48
N GLY A 20 39.92 -9.93 -13.12
CA GLY A 20 38.64 -9.25 -13.38
C GLY A 20 37.93 -8.66 -12.16
N VAL A 21 37.62 -7.38 -12.25
CA VAL A 21 36.62 -6.68 -11.43
C VAL A 21 35.27 -6.89 -12.14
N PRO A 22 34.18 -7.26 -11.43
CA PRO A 22 32.85 -7.29 -12.04
C PRO A 22 32.50 -5.89 -12.54
N ALA A 23 31.94 -5.80 -13.74
CA ALA A 23 31.47 -4.54 -14.29
C ALA A 23 30.48 -3.93 -13.28
N THR A 24 30.84 -2.77 -12.74
CA THR A 24 29.87 -1.93 -12.06
C THR A 24 28.90 -1.47 -13.13
N VAL A 25 27.67 -2.01 -13.10
CA VAL A 25 26.57 -1.48 -13.89
C VAL A 25 26.40 -0.03 -13.43
N GLN A 26 26.83 0.89 -14.28
CA GLN A 26 26.62 2.31 -14.06
C GLN A 26 25.12 2.54 -14.12
N ALA A 27 24.52 2.92 -12.98
CA ALA A 27 23.12 3.30 -12.92
C ALA A 27 22.86 4.36 -14.01
N ALA A 28 21.93 4.05 -14.92
CA ALA A 28 21.43 5.04 -15.87
C ALA A 28 20.91 6.26 -15.09
N PRO A 29 21.10 7.50 -15.59
CA PRO A 29 20.50 8.66 -14.96
C PRO A 29 18.97 8.44 -14.86
N PRO A 30 18.32 8.88 -13.77
CA PRO A 30 16.88 8.74 -13.65
C PRO A 30 16.22 9.35 -14.88
N TYR A 31 15.33 8.61 -15.54
CA TYR A 31 14.48 9.20 -16.56
C TYR A 31 13.70 10.30 -15.84
N ALA A 32 13.99 11.55 -16.17
CA ALA A 32 13.30 12.67 -15.57
C ALA A 32 11.80 12.44 -15.78
N ALA A 33 10.99 12.58 -14.73
CA ALA A 33 9.54 12.54 -14.84
C ALA A 33 9.11 13.64 -15.82
N VAL A 34 9.04 13.29 -17.11
CA VAL A 34 8.45 14.14 -18.12
C VAL A 34 6.98 14.18 -17.77
N ALA A 35 6.44 15.38 -17.53
CA ALA A 35 5.01 15.55 -17.35
C ALA A 35 4.31 14.98 -18.59
N MET A 36 3.73 13.79 -18.45
CA MET A 36 3.04 13.13 -19.55
C MET A 36 1.71 13.84 -19.81
N ASP A 37 1.38 13.99 -21.08
CA ASP A 37 0.12 14.60 -21.52
C ASP A 37 -1.06 13.77 -20.95
N PRO A 38 -1.99 14.37 -20.18
CA PRO A 38 -3.17 13.66 -19.69
C PRO A 38 -4.10 13.17 -20.80
N GLU A 39 -3.93 13.61 -22.05
CA GLU A 39 -4.64 13.12 -23.23
C GLU A 39 -3.77 12.17 -24.09
N GLY A 40 -2.56 11.83 -23.63
CA GLY A 40 -1.62 10.94 -24.32
C GLY A 40 -1.96 9.45 -24.20
N PRO A 41 -1.24 8.56 -24.89
CA PRO A 41 -1.41 7.12 -24.74
C PRO A 41 -0.94 6.64 -23.35
N LEU A 42 -1.46 5.49 -22.90
CA LEU A 42 -1.02 4.85 -21.66
C LEU A 42 0.45 4.44 -21.71
N PHE A 43 0.87 3.84 -22.83
CA PHE A 43 2.26 3.42 -23.05
C PHE A 43 2.91 4.27 -24.14
N SER A 44 4.02 4.91 -23.80
CA SER A 44 4.83 5.71 -24.75
C SER A 44 6.19 5.06 -24.97
N ASP A 45 6.61 4.94 -26.23
CA ASP A 45 7.90 4.32 -26.55
C ASP A 45 9.07 5.09 -25.93
N ILE A 46 10.03 4.33 -25.39
CA ILE A 46 11.31 4.86 -24.93
C ILE A 46 12.45 4.07 -25.60
N ASP A 47 13.60 4.73 -25.78
CA ASP A 47 14.81 4.04 -26.19
C ASP A 47 15.27 3.14 -25.03
N GLY A 48 15.18 1.82 -25.24
CA GLY A 48 15.55 0.82 -24.23
C GLY A 48 17.05 0.84 -23.88
N GLY A 49 17.88 1.51 -24.68
CA GLY A 49 19.33 1.58 -24.45
C GLY A 49 20.01 0.21 -24.43
N ASP A 50 21.17 0.12 -23.76
CA ASP A 50 21.90 -1.15 -23.46
C ASP A 50 21.23 -1.96 -22.34
N PHE A 51 19.93 -1.73 -22.02
CA PHE A 51 19.20 -2.72 -21.24
C PHE A 51 19.01 -3.94 -22.14
N ASP A 52 19.97 -4.86 -22.05
CA ASP A 52 19.68 -6.26 -22.25
C ASP A 52 18.49 -6.55 -21.34
N ALA A 53 17.26 -6.55 -21.88
CA ALA A 53 16.17 -7.23 -21.19
C ALA A 53 16.78 -8.58 -20.82
N PRO A 54 16.96 -8.91 -19.51
CA PRO A 54 17.58 -10.16 -19.13
C PRO A 54 16.85 -11.20 -19.94
N SER A 55 17.59 -11.95 -20.77
CA SER A 55 17.02 -12.68 -21.89
C SER A 55 15.86 -13.52 -21.38
N ASP A 56 14.64 -12.99 -21.50
CA ASP A 56 13.43 -13.72 -21.17
C ASP A 56 13.37 -14.73 -22.30
N ALA A 57 13.92 -15.92 -22.05
CA ALA A 57 13.92 -17.01 -23.02
C ALA A 57 12.49 -17.34 -23.48
N TRP A 58 11.50 -16.84 -22.74
CA TRP A 58 10.07 -16.99 -22.96
C TRP A 58 9.39 -15.76 -23.57
N ALA A 59 10.10 -14.74 -24.04
CA ALA A 59 9.50 -13.60 -24.74
C ALA A 59 9.63 -13.75 -26.27
N LEU A 60 8.48 -13.68 -26.98
CA LEU A 60 8.43 -13.69 -28.45
C LEU A 60 8.79 -12.33 -29.04
N ARG A 61 8.37 -11.24 -28.38
CA ARG A 61 8.70 -9.86 -28.74
C ARG A 61 8.58 -8.95 -27.51
N SER A 62 9.31 -7.84 -27.55
CA SER A 62 9.41 -6.87 -26.47
C SER A 62 9.22 -5.44 -26.98
N ARG A 63 8.68 -4.57 -26.14
CA ARG A 63 8.55 -3.13 -26.37
C ARG A 63 8.86 -2.37 -25.09
N PHE A 64 9.85 -1.48 -25.12
CA PHE A 64 10.20 -0.64 -23.97
C PHE A 64 9.34 0.61 -23.95
N VAL A 65 8.74 0.89 -22.81
CA VAL A 65 7.78 1.99 -22.67
C VAL A 65 7.95 2.72 -21.35
N ALA A 66 7.55 3.99 -21.33
CA ALA A 66 7.18 4.68 -20.11
C ALA A 66 5.65 4.68 -19.97
N VAL A 67 5.16 4.64 -18.73
CA VAL A 67 3.73 4.52 -18.41
C VAL A 67 3.16 5.87 -17.95
N ASN A 68 2.04 6.27 -18.55
CA ASN A 68 1.30 7.44 -18.13
C ASN A 68 0.40 7.11 -16.92
N MET A 69 0.99 7.22 -15.73
CA MET A 69 0.30 6.88 -14.46
C MET A 69 -0.93 7.75 -14.18
N ALA A 70 -1.07 8.92 -14.80
CA ALA A 70 -2.22 9.81 -14.63
C ALA A 70 -3.52 9.25 -15.24
N LEU A 71 -3.42 8.30 -16.18
CA LEU A 71 -4.55 7.63 -16.81
C LEU A 71 -5.05 6.41 -16.02
N LEU A 72 -4.33 6.04 -14.95
CA LEU A 72 -4.66 4.89 -14.13
C LEU A 72 -5.31 5.36 -12.83
N PRO A 73 -6.36 4.68 -12.36
CA PRO A 73 -7.01 5.03 -11.10
C PRO A 73 -6.04 4.79 -9.93
N THR A 74 -5.59 5.86 -9.27
CA THR A 74 -4.75 5.79 -8.06
C THR A 74 -5.57 6.05 -6.80
N ARG A 75 -4.95 5.78 -5.64
CA ARG A 75 -5.49 5.72 -4.26
C ARG A 75 -6.50 6.81 -3.84
N SER A 76 -6.53 7.97 -4.51
CA SER A 76 -7.47 9.06 -4.21
C SER A 76 -8.90 8.85 -4.74
N ALA A 77 -9.15 7.90 -5.64
CA ALA A 77 -10.47 7.73 -6.28
C ALA A 77 -11.32 6.57 -5.73
N THR A 78 -10.75 5.59 -5.01
CA THR A 78 -11.32 4.24 -4.91
C THR A 78 -11.90 3.84 -3.55
N ARG A 79 -12.25 4.78 -2.66
CA ARG A 79 -12.98 4.40 -1.42
C ARG A 79 -14.45 4.02 -1.64
N ASN A 80 -15.04 4.33 -2.80
CA ASN A 80 -16.43 3.98 -3.14
C ASN A 80 -16.69 4.12 -4.66
N LEU A 81 -16.10 3.28 -5.50
CA LEU A 81 -16.65 3.14 -6.85
C LEU A 81 -17.76 2.09 -6.82
N ALA A 82 -18.99 2.58 -6.78
CA ALA A 82 -20.14 1.78 -7.19
C ALA A 82 -19.92 1.29 -8.64
N PRO A 83 -20.53 0.16 -9.07
CA PRO A 83 -20.36 -0.44 -10.41
C PRO A 83 -20.81 0.41 -11.62
N ALA A 84 -21.00 1.71 -11.47
CA ALA A 84 -21.67 2.58 -12.44
C ALA A 84 -20.76 3.68 -13.00
N ALA A 85 -19.59 3.29 -13.49
CA ALA A 85 -19.00 3.77 -14.74
C ALA A 85 -17.99 2.70 -15.13
N LEU A 86 -18.26 1.96 -16.21
CA LEU A 86 -17.31 1.00 -16.77
C LEU A 86 -16.14 1.81 -17.31
N GLU A 87 -15.15 2.09 -16.46
CA GLU A 87 -13.92 2.74 -16.88
C GLU A 87 -13.25 1.82 -17.89
N GLN A 88 -13.32 2.23 -19.16
CA GLN A 88 -12.61 1.57 -20.24
C GLN A 88 -11.26 2.26 -20.37
N ILE A 89 -10.20 1.47 -20.36
CA ILE A 89 -8.85 1.96 -20.57
C ILE A 89 -8.31 1.26 -21.81
N GLU A 90 -7.76 2.06 -22.72
CA GLU A 90 -7.09 1.54 -23.89
C GLU A 90 -5.67 1.12 -23.54
N LEU A 91 -5.36 -0.15 -23.75
CA LEU A 91 -4.02 -0.71 -23.61
C LEU A 91 -3.41 -0.78 -25.01
N ASN A 92 -2.63 0.24 -25.37
CA ASN A 92 -1.89 0.31 -26.62
C ASN A 92 -0.58 -0.51 -26.54
N LEU A 93 -0.71 -1.84 -26.40
CA LEU A 93 0.37 -2.77 -26.04
C LEU A 93 1.46 -2.85 -27.12
N PHE A 94 1.09 -3.09 -28.38
CA PHE A 94 1.97 -3.05 -29.55
C PHE A 94 1.31 -2.25 -30.68
N GLU A 95 2.07 -1.89 -31.72
CA GLU A 95 1.54 -1.17 -32.89
C GLU A 95 0.37 -1.91 -33.55
N ASP A 96 0.38 -3.25 -33.51
CA ASP A 96 -0.64 -4.14 -34.06
C ASP A 96 -1.59 -4.70 -32.99
N LEU A 97 -1.40 -4.35 -31.71
CA LEU A 97 -2.19 -4.87 -30.61
C LEU A 97 -2.65 -3.76 -29.67
N LEU A 98 -3.90 -3.36 -29.86
CA LEU A 98 -4.62 -2.38 -29.06
C LEU A 98 -5.85 -3.04 -28.44
N VAL A 99 -5.97 -2.95 -27.11
CA VAL A 99 -6.98 -3.68 -26.33
C VAL A 99 -7.81 -2.69 -25.54
N GLN A 100 -9.14 -2.78 -25.64
CA GLN A 100 -10.06 -2.03 -24.78
C GLN A 100 -10.34 -2.85 -23.52
N ALA A 101 -9.70 -2.47 -22.42
CA ALA A 101 -9.83 -3.13 -21.14
C ALA A 101 -11.01 -2.56 -20.36
N GLN A 102 -11.90 -3.42 -19.89
CA GLN A 102 -13.06 -3.07 -19.06
C GLN A 102 -12.76 -3.41 -17.60
N LEU A 103 -12.85 -2.40 -16.72
CA LEU A 103 -12.72 -2.59 -15.29
C LEU A 103 -13.91 -3.35 -14.70
N GLU A 104 -13.62 -4.46 -14.01
CA GLU A 104 -14.61 -5.27 -13.30
C GLU A 104 -14.49 -5.10 -11.79
N ARG A 105 -13.27 -5.14 -11.24
CA ARG A 105 -13.02 -4.79 -9.83
C ARG A 105 -11.64 -4.18 -9.63
N ALA A 106 -11.50 -3.40 -8.56
CA ALA A 106 -10.23 -2.99 -8.03
C ALA A 106 -10.14 -3.47 -6.57
N GLU A 107 -8.99 -3.97 -6.18
CA GLU A 107 -8.71 -4.43 -4.81
C GLU A 107 -7.45 -3.75 -4.26
N LEU A 108 -7.48 -3.44 -2.97
CA LEU A 108 -6.32 -2.90 -2.26
C LEU A 108 -5.42 -4.06 -1.88
N GLY A 109 -4.21 -4.07 -2.41
CA GLY A 109 -3.18 -5.04 -2.10
C GLY A 109 -2.23 -4.57 -0.98
N PHE A 110 -1.24 -5.42 -0.71
CA PHE A 110 -0.19 -5.18 0.28
C PHE A 110 0.57 -3.89 0.00
N ALA A 111 1.01 -3.22 1.06
CA ALA A 111 1.76 -1.97 1.00
C ALA A 111 1.07 -0.86 0.16
N GLY A 112 -0.28 -0.87 0.12
CA GLY A 112 -1.08 0.18 -0.50
C GLY A 112 -1.17 0.15 -2.02
N ARG A 113 -0.75 -0.95 -2.67
CA ARG A 113 -0.90 -1.15 -4.12
C ARG A 113 -2.36 -1.37 -4.47
N VAL A 114 -2.76 -1.02 -5.68
CA VAL A 114 -4.11 -1.29 -6.19
C VAL A 114 -4.01 -2.26 -7.33
N SER A 115 -4.65 -3.42 -7.19
CA SER A 115 -4.79 -4.39 -8.29
C SER A 115 -6.12 -4.16 -8.98
N TRP A 116 -6.07 -3.75 -10.23
CA TRP A 116 -7.19 -3.70 -11.13
C TRP A 116 -7.34 -5.07 -11.82
N VAL A 117 -8.50 -5.72 -11.67
CA VAL A 117 -8.91 -6.88 -12.47
C VAL A 117 -10.03 -6.51 -13.44
N GLY A 118 -9.90 -6.99 -14.68
CA GLY A 118 -10.85 -6.73 -15.75
C GLY A 118 -10.78 -7.76 -16.87
N ARG A 119 -11.43 -7.41 -17.97
CA ARG A 119 -11.50 -8.24 -19.18
C ARG A 119 -11.40 -7.38 -20.44
N ILE A 120 -11.22 -8.02 -21.58
CA ILE A 120 -11.30 -7.33 -22.87
C ILE A 120 -12.78 -7.09 -23.20
N ALA A 121 -13.13 -5.85 -23.54
CA ALA A 121 -14.49 -5.50 -23.96
C ALA A 121 -14.86 -6.28 -25.23
N GLU A 122 -16.05 -6.91 -25.24
CA GLU A 122 -16.61 -7.61 -26.40
C GLU A 122 -15.76 -8.78 -26.96
N ALA A 123 -14.88 -9.35 -26.14
CA ALA A 123 -13.86 -10.33 -26.57
C ALA A 123 -14.40 -11.64 -27.18
N GLY A 124 -15.67 -11.98 -26.97
CA GLY A 124 -16.30 -13.19 -27.51
C GLY A 124 -15.74 -14.53 -26.97
N GLY A 125 -14.84 -14.50 -25.98
CA GLY A 125 -14.18 -15.66 -25.38
C GLY A 125 -13.53 -15.31 -24.02
N TYR A 126 -12.79 -16.27 -23.44
CA TYR A 126 -12.09 -16.06 -22.17
C TYR A 126 -11.00 -15.01 -22.32
N SER A 127 -11.04 -13.96 -21.50
CA SER A 127 -9.99 -12.95 -21.43
C SER A 127 -9.85 -12.51 -19.98
N GLU A 128 -8.64 -12.18 -19.57
CA GLU A 128 -8.34 -11.76 -18.20
C GLU A 128 -7.29 -10.66 -18.26
N ILE A 129 -7.51 -9.57 -17.54
CA ILE A 129 -6.58 -8.46 -17.41
C ILE A 129 -6.36 -8.22 -15.93
N THR A 130 -5.11 -8.22 -15.50
CA THR A 130 -4.73 -7.80 -14.16
C THR A 130 -3.64 -6.75 -14.25
N LEU A 131 -3.89 -5.55 -13.75
CA LEU A 131 -2.93 -4.45 -13.65
C LEU A 131 -2.72 -4.10 -12.18
N SER A 132 -1.52 -4.29 -11.66
CA SER A 132 -1.14 -3.89 -10.30
C SER A 132 -0.39 -2.57 -10.34
N ILE A 133 -0.91 -1.59 -9.64
CA ILE A 133 -0.57 -0.18 -9.76
C ILE A 133 0.00 0.31 -8.43
N ALA A 134 1.21 0.87 -8.48
CA ALA A 134 1.81 1.68 -7.43
C ALA A 134 1.80 3.16 -7.86
N GLU A 135 2.33 4.06 -7.03
CA GLU A 135 2.30 5.50 -7.31
C GLU A 135 3.09 5.89 -8.59
N ASP A 136 4.21 5.23 -8.85
CA ASP A 136 5.15 5.57 -9.93
C ASP A 136 5.41 4.43 -10.93
N HIS A 137 4.82 3.25 -10.74
CA HIS A 137 5.03 2.11 -11.64
C HIS A 137 3.84 1.15 -11.68
N LEU A 138 3.79 0.39 -12.77
CA LEU A 138 2.81 -0.64 -13.09
C LEU A 138 3.47 -2.01 -13.28
N SER A 139 2.77 -3.08 -12.90
CA SER A 139 2.99 -4.44 -13.41
C SER A 139 1.66 -5.00 -13.90
N GLY A 140 1.65 -5.89 -14.89
CA GLY A 140 0.38 -6.46 -15.34
C GLY A 140 0.46 -7.61 -16.33
N THR A 141 -0.67 -8.28 -16.51
CA THR A 141 -0.86 -9.40 -17.42
C THR A 141 -2.16 -9.20 -18.19
N VAL A 142 -2.13 -9.43 -19.51
CA VAL A 142 -3.28 -9.39 -20.42
C VAL A 142 -3.35 -10.72 -21.15
N ARG A 143 -4.42 -11.48 -20.91
CA ARG A 143 -4.72 -12.74 -21.60
C ARG A 143 -5.81 -12.52 -22.63
N LEU A 144 -5.50 -12.86 -23.87
CA LEU A 144 -6.40 -12.72 -25.00
C LEU A 144 -7.18 -14.03 -25.26
N PRO A 145 -8.39 -13.96 -25.87
CA PRO A 145 -9.19 -15.14 -26.23
C PRO A 145 -8.51 -16.17 -27.13
N ASN A 146 -7.48 -15.75 -27.88
CA ASN A 146 -6.71 -16.63 -28.75
C ASN A 146 -5.55 -17.33 -28.02
N GLY A 147 -5.41 -17.16 -26.70
CA GLY A 147 -4.36 -17.77 -25.88
C GLY A 147 -3.07 -16.94 -25.77
N GLN A 148 -2.96 -15.80 -26.46
CA GLN A 148 -1.82 -14.90 -26.29
C GLN A 148 -1.81 -14.31 -24.88
N VAL A 149 -0.60 -14.20 -24.30
CA VAL A 149 -0.38 -13.61 -22.98
C VAL A 149 0.63 -12.48 -23.15
N ILE A 150 0.22 -11.27 -22.78
CA ILE A 150 1.06 -10.08 -22.77
C ILE A 150 1.37 -9.72 -21.31
N ARG A 151 2.65 -9.49 -21.00
CA ARG A 151 3.13 -9.05 -19.68
C ARG A 151 3.62 -7.61 -19.77
N VAL A 152 3.37 -6.83 -18.72
CA VAL A 152 3.98 -5.52 -18.48
C VAL A 152 4.82 -5.64 -17.22
N ARG A 153 6.14 -5.47 -17.34
CA ARG A 153 7.09 -5.57 -16.21
C ARG A 153 7.76 -4.22 -15.97
N TYR A 154 7.89 -3.84 -14.71
CA TYR A 154 8.70 -2.69 -14.29
C TYR A 154 10.18 -3.07 -14.22
N LEU A 155 11.05 -2.24 -14.79
CA LEU A 155 12.51 -2.45 -14.82
C LEU A 155 13.27 -1.52 -13.86
N GLY A 156 12.57 -0.59 -13.20
CA GLY A 156 13.19 0.50 -12.43
C GLY A 156 13.24 1.82 -13.21
N ASN A 157 13.41 2.92 -12.48
CA ASN A 157 13.59 4.27 -13.02
C ASN A 157 12.48 4.74 -14.00
N GLY A 158 11.24 4.34 -13.77
CA GLY A 158 10.10 4.70 -14.64
C GLY A 158 10.05 3.96 -15.99
N MET A 159 10.91 2.95 -16.20
CA MET A 159 10.91 2.15 -17.42
C MET A 159 10.15 0.85 -17.24
N HIS A 160 9.41 0.49 -18.28
CA HIS A 160 8.66 -0.74 -18.37
C HIS A 160 9.00 -1.47 -19.65
N VAL A 161 8.76 -2.77 -19.64
CA VAL A 161 8.80 -3.60 -20.85
C VAL A 161 7.48 -4.34 -20.99
N ILE A 162 6.90 -4.25 -22.19
CA ILE A 162 5.73 -5.02 -22.62
C ILE A 162 6.24 -6.20 -23.43
N GLN A 163 5.85 -7.42 -23.07
CA GLN A 163 6.31 -8.64 -23.72
C GLN A 163 5.16 -9.56 -24.07
N GLU A 164 5.19 -10.12 -25.28
CA GLU A 164 4.35 -11.26 -25.64
C GLU A 164 5.08 -12.54 -25.25
N MET A 165 4.43 -13.38 -24.46
CA MET A 165 5.04 -14.57 -23.85
C MET A 165 4.85 -15.81 -24.73
N ASP A 166 5.91 -16.59 -24.91
CA ASP A 166 5.87 -17.94 -25.49
C ASP A 166 5.42 -18.95 -24.44
N MET A 167 4.10 -19.08 -24.26
CA MET A 167 3.52 -19.99 -23.27
C MET A 167 3.88 -21.47 -23.51
N ALA A 168 4.31 -21.84 -24.73
CA ALA A 168 4.74 -23.21 -25.04
C ALA A 168 6.19 -23.49 -24.58
N ALA A 169 6.98 -22.44 -24.32
CA ALA A 169 8.36 -22.56 -23.84
C ALA A 169 8.45 -22.68 -22.31
N PHE A 170 7.36 -22.42 -21.58
CA PHE A 170 7.32 -22.60 -20.13
C PHE A 170 7.45 -24.08 -19.78
N PRO A 171 8.39 -24.45 -18.88
CA PRO A 171 8.48 -25.82 -18.39
C PRO A 171 7.27 -26.17 -17.51
N ASP A 172 6.99 -27.46 -17.34
CA ASP A 172 6.09 -27.93 -16.29
C ASP A 172 6.68 -27.60 -14.90
N GLU A 173 5.85 -27.66 -13.86
CA GLU A 173 6.32 -27.65 -12.48
C GLU A 173 7.22 -28.88 -12.21
N SER A 174 8.18 -28.72 -11.30
CA SER A 174 9.01 -29.82 -10.83
C SER A 174 8.15 -30.87 -10.13
N GLY A 175 8.67 -32.08 -9.98
CA GLY A 175 7.99 -33.11 -9.17
C GLY A 175 7.73 -32.62 -7.75
N VAL A 176 6.64 -33.08 -7.15
CA VAL A 176 6.21 -32.71 -5.79
C VAL A 176 6.95 -33.50 -4.70
N ARG A 177 6.94 -32.97 -3.48
CA ARG A 177 7.46 -33.67 -2.29
C ARG A 177 6.37 -33.87 -1.25
N THR A 178 6.37 -35.00 -0.57
CA THR A 178 5.43 -35.27 0.52
C THR A 178 6.14 -35.10 1.86
N PRO A 179 5.55 -34.35 2.81
CA PRO A 179 6.05 -34.29 4.18
C PRO A 179 6.25 -35.70 4.76
N PRO A 180 7.25 -35.91 5.64
CA PRO A 180 7.33 -37.12 6.44
C PRO A 180 6.02 -37.36 7.18
N ALA A 181 5.61 -38.63 7.29
CA ALA A 181 4.39 -38.98 8.01
C ALA A 181 4.47 -38.49 9.47
N SER A 182 3.55 -37.60 9.85
CA SER A 182 3.43 -37.13 11.23
C SER A 182 3.15 -38.30 12.17
N SER A 183 3.93 -38.43 13.23
CA SER A 183 3.71 -39.41 14.31
C SER A 183 2.57 -39.02 15.25
N ILE A 184 2.08 -37.79 15.11
CA ILE A 184 1.00 -37.21 15.90
C ILE A 184 -0.29 -37.39 15.11
N ALA A 185 -1.18 -38.24 15.63
CA ALA A 185 -2.55 -38.30 15.15
C ALA A 185 -3.30 -37.10 15.73
N ASP A 186 -3.36 -36.00 14.98
CA ASP A 186 -4.24 -34.90 15.35
C ASP A 186 -5.67 -35.26 14.96
N ASP A 187 -6.61 -34.99 15.88
CA ASP A 187 -8.02 -34.84 15.56
C ASP A 187 -8.18 -33.48 14.86
N PRO A 188 -8.42 -33.42 13.54
CA PRO A 188 -8.45 -32.17 12.78
C PRO A 188 -9.53 -31.19 13.28
N LEU A 189 -10.48 -31.67 14.09
CA LEU A 189 -11.64 -30.93 14.58
C LEU A 189 -11.55 -30.57 16.07
N ALA A 190 -10.47 -30.95 16.77
CA ALA A 190 -10.33 -30.71 18.22
C ALA A 190 -9.65 -29.39 18.58
N MET A 191 -9.26 -28.57 17.60
CA MET A 191 -8.66 -27.27 17.84
C MET A 191 -9.70 -26.15 17.76
N ILE A 192 -9.60 -25.19 18.67
CA ILE A 192 -10.36 -23.93 18.56
C ILE A 192 -9.79 -23.21 17.33
N GLN A 193 -10.51 -23.23 16.21
CA GLN A 193 -10.18 -22.44 15.03
C GLN A 193 -10.26 -20.96 15.43
N ALA A 194 -9.12 -20.27 15.40
CA ALA A 194 -9.06 -18.83 15.64
C ALA A 194 -9.37 -18.07 14.34
N ASP A 195 -8.88 -18.60 13.21
CA ASP A 195 -9.20 -18.14 11.86
C ASP A 195 -10.29 -19.02 11.23
N ASP A 196 -11.25 -18.40 10.55
CA ASP A 196 -12.40 -19.06 9.91
C ASP A 196 -12.08 -19.62 8.50
N GLY A 197 -10.88 -19.33 7.98
CA GLY A 197 -10.44 -19.76 6.66
C GLY A 197 -11.01 -18.91 5.52
N SER A 198 -11.45 -17.69 5.78
CA SER A 198 -11.83 -16.74 4.72
C SER A 198 -10.61 -16.20 3.95
N GLU A 199 -9.44 -16.16 4.58
CA GLU A 199 -8.17 -15.77 3.98
C GLU A 199 -7.06 -16.80 4.27
N ILE A 200 -6.04 -16.83 3.42
CA ILE A 200 -4.75 -17.50 3.71
C ILE A 200 -3.64 -16.46 3.61
N ASP A 201 -2.88 -16.31 4.68
CA ASP A 201 -1.77 -15.36 4.73
C ASP A 201 -0.52 -15.89 4.06
N VAL A 202 0.00 -15.13 3.11
CA VAL A 202 1.15 -15.49 2.30
C VAL A 202 2.27 -14.47 2.50
N LEU A 203 3.43 -14.97 2.89
CA LEU A 203 4.69 -14.23 2.82
C LEU A 203 5.41 -14.65 1.54
N ALA A 204 5.76 -13.68 0.70
CA ALA A 204 6.66 -13.93 -0.41
C ALA A 204 8.07 -13.47 -0.04
N VAL A 205 9.05 -14.35 -0.23
CA VAL A 205 10.46 -14.00 -0.12
C VAL A 205 11.12 -14.20 -1.49
N TYR A 206 12.09 -13.38 -1.88
CA TYR A 206 12.66 -13.48 -3.23
C TYR A 206 14.17 -13.39 -3.26
N THR A 207 14.77 -14.03 -4.27
CA THR A 207 16.22 -14.05 -4.46
C THR A 207 16.76 -12.72 -5.00
N THR A 208 18.06 -12.53 -4.90
CA THR A 208 18.74 -11.30 -5.35
C THR A 208 18.49 -11.03 -6.84
N GLU A 209 18.45 -12.08 -7.66
CA GLU A 209 18.25 -12.00 -9.12
C GLU A 209 16.86 -11.47 -9.46
N VAL A 210 15.83 -11.91 -8.74
CA VAL A 210 14.45 -11.42 -8.92
C VAL A 210 14.37 -9.93 -8.61
N GLY A 211 14.99 -9.49 -7.51
CA GLY A 211 15.06 -8.07 -7.16
C GLY A 211 15.72 -7.23 -8.26
N GLN A 212 16.80 -7.72 -8.87
CA GLN A 212 17.47 -7.03 -9.97
C GLN A 212 16.61 -6.96 -11.24
N ALA A 213 15.88 -8.03 -11.58
CA ALA A 213 15.06 -8.11 -12.79
C ALA A 213 13.77 -7.27 -12.72
N TYR A 214 13.28 -6.96 -11.51
CA TYR A 214 11.98 -6.33 -11.27
C TYR A 214 12.07 -4.91 -10.67
N GLY A 215 13.22 -4.25 -10.76
CA GLY A 215 13.37 -2.88 -10.27
C GLY A 215 13.33 -2.77 -8.74
N GLY A 216 13.78 -3.80 -8.03
CA GLY A 216 13.84 -3.89 -6.57
C GLY A 216 12.51 -4.21 -5.91
N ASP A 217 12.48 -4.06 -4.58
CA ASP A 217 11.37 -4.45 -3.71
C ASP A 217 10.03 -3.87 -4.15
N ALA A 218 10.05 -2.62 -4.62
CA ALA A 218 8.86 -1.93 -5.08
C ALA A 218 8.20 -2.64 -6.26
N GLY A 219 8.97 -2.99 -7.29
CA GLY A 219 8.44 -3.66 -8.48
C GLY A 219 8.12 -5.14 -8.25
N VAL A 220 8.90 -5.85 -7.43
CA VAL A 220 8.56 -7.22 -7.00
C VAL A 220 7.24 -7.23 -6.25
N THR A 221 7.07 -6.34 -5.27
CA THR A 221 5.82 -6.20 -4.51
C THR A 221 4.64 -5.91 -5.41
N THR A 222 4.80 -4.99 -6.36
CA THR A 222 3.74 -4.63 -7.31
C THR A 222 3.38 -5.82 -8.20
N ALA A 223 4.36 -6.56 -8.73
CA ALA A 223 4.09 -7.75 -9.53
C ALA A 223 3.36 -8.85 -8.73
N LEU A 224 3.80 -9.14 -7.50
CA LEU A 224 3.16 -10.18 -6.66
C LEU A 224 1.74 -9.80 -6.22
N ASN A 225 1.44 -8.52 -6.01
CA ASN A 225 0.05 -8.08 -5.82
C ASN A 225 -0.85 -8.39 -7.03
N GLY A 226 -0.30 -8.31 -8.25
CA GLY A 226 -1.00 -8.75 -9.46
C GLY A 226 -1.19 -10.27 -9.53
N VAL A 227 -0.19 -11.05 -9.06
CA VAL A 227 -0.30 -12.51 -8.96
C VAL A 227 -1.40 -12.91 -7.99
N ILE A 228 -1.48 -12.27 -6.82
CA ILE A 228 -2.53 -12.52 -5.81
C ILE A 228 -3.91 -12.19 -6.35
N ALA A 229 -4.07 -11.03 -6.99
CA ALA A 229 -5.36 -10.63 -7.60
C ALA A 229 -5.82 -11.60 -8.70
N THR A 230 -4.87 -12.09 -9.50
CA THR A 230 -5.12 -13.12 -10.50
C THR A 230 -5.51 -14.44 -9.83
N SER A 231 -4.81 -14.83 -8.77
CA SER A 231 -5.10 -16.07 -8.03
C SER A 231 -6.49 -16.05 -7.36
N ASN A 232 -6.87 -14.92 -6.77
CA ASN A 232 -8.18 -14.71 -6.15
C ASN A 232 -9.31 -14.78 -7.19
N THR A 233 -9.07 -14.26 -8.40
CA THR A 233 -10.00 -14.44 -9.53
C THR A 233 -10.20 -15.94 -9.83
N GLY A 234 -9.12 -16.72 -9.84
CA GLY A 234 -9.20 -18.16 -10.04
C GLY A 234 -9.96 -18.90 -8.93
N ASN A 235 -9.76 -18.52 -7.66
CA ASN A 235 -10.51 -19.07 -6.54
C ASN A 235 -12.01 -18.82 -6.69
N GLN A 236 -12.39 -17.56 -6.88
CA GLN A 236 -13.78 -17.11 -6.99
C GLN A 236 -14.50 -17.80 -8.16
N GLN A 237 -13.88 -17.83 -9.34
CA GLN A 237 -14.46 -18.46 -10.52
C GLN A 237 -14.57 -19.99 -10.38
N SER A 238 -13.67 -20.61 -9.61
CA SER A 238 -13.70 -22.04 -9.32
C SER A 238 -14.68 -22.43 -8.23
N GLY A 239 -15.22 -21.48 -7.47
CA GLY A 239 -16.04 -21.77 -6.28
C GLY A 239 -15.22 -22.23 -5.06
N ALA A 240 -13.93 -21.90 -5.01
CA ALA A 240 -13.15 -21.98 -3.79
C ALA A 240 -13.45 -20.74 -2.92
N GLN A 241 -13.76 -20.95 -1.64
CA GLN A 241 -14.40 -19.96 -0.76
C GLN A 241 -13.38 -19.25 0.15
N PHE A 242 -12.32 -18.72 -0.43
CA PHE A 242 -11.28 -17.98 0.28
C PHE A 242 -10.48 -17.09 -0.67
N ASP A 243 -9.82 -16.09 -0.12
CA ASP A 243 -8.87 -15.25 -0.85
C ASP A 243 -7.44 -15.46 -0.29
N TRP A 244 -6.44 -15.38 -1.17
CA TRP A 244 -5.05 -15.26 -0.79
C TRP A 244 -4.77 -13.81 -0.37
N ARG A 245 -4.04 -13.63 0.74
CA ARG A 245 -3.64 -12.32 1.23
C ARG A 245 -2.13 -12.24 1.35
N LEU A 246 -1.52 -11.30 0.63
CA LEU A 246 -0.10 -11.01 0.78
C LEU A 246 0.10 -10.19 2.05
N VAL A 247 0.83 -10.74 3.02
CA VAL A 247 1.12 -10.08 4.30
C VAL A 247 2.56 -9.55 4.40
N GLY A 248 3.44 -10.01 3.51
CA GLY A 248 4.82 -9.55 3.45
C GLY A 248 5.48 -9.87 2.11
N VAL A 249 6.43 -9.03 1.72
CA VAL A 249 7.31 -9.23 0.56
C VAL A 249 8.73 -8.83 0.97
N GLU A 250 9.66 -9.78 1.02
CA GLU A 250 11.00 -9.55 1.58
C GLU A 250 12.10 -10.06 0.64
N GLY A 251 13.09 -9.20 0.36
CA GLY A 251 14.25 -9.55 -0.44
C GLY A 251 15.32 -10.25 0.38
N LEU A 252 15.81 -11.38 -0.11
CA LEU A 252 16.85 -12.15 0.54
C LEU A 252 18.21 -11.90 -0.12
N ASN A 253 19.27 -11.85 0.69
CA ASN A 253 20.64 -11.92 0.17
C ASN A 253 21.01 -13.39 -0.14
N TYR A 254 20.30 -13.95 -1.11
CA TYR A 254 20.35 -15.34 -1.49
C TYR A 254 20.30 -15.47 -3.02
N THR A 255 21.03 -16.45 -3.53
CA THR A 255 21.02 -16.88 -4.93
C THR A 255 20.54 -18.33 -4.96
N SER A 256 19.58 -18.60 -5.83
CA SER A 256 18.98 -19.93 -5.98
C SER A 256 20.01 -21.02 -6.32
N GLY A 257 19.92 -22.16 -5.63
CA GLY A 257 20.59 -23.42 -6.02
C GLY A 257 19.72 -24.34 -6.87
N GLY A 258 18.48 -23.92 -7.16
CA GLY A 258 17.47 -24.61 -7.95
C GLY A 258 16.34 -25.18 -7.09
N PHE A 259 15.16 -25.36 -7.69
CA PHE A 259 13.89 -25.67 -7.01
C PHE A 259 13.97 -26.68 -5.86
N GLY A 260 14.52 -27.87 -6.09
CA GLY A 260 14.56 -28.90 -5.06
C GLY A 260 15.48 -28.55 -3.88
N TYR A 261 16.58 -27.84 -4.13
CA TYR A 261 17.50 -27.41 -3.10
C TYR A 261 16.93 -26.20 -2.34
N ASP A 262 16.40 -25.23 -3.08
CA ASP A 262 15.75 -24.04 -2.54
C ASP A 262 14.57 -24.40 -1.62
N LEU A 263 13.80 -25.44 -1.96
CA LEU A 263 12.69 -25.91 -1.12
C LEU A 263 13.19 -26.49 0.19
N ASP A 264 14.31 -27.24 0.17
CA ASP A 264 14.92 -27.76 1.40
C ASP A 264 15.44 -26.62 2.28
N VAL A 265 16.18 -25.69 1.67
CA VAL A 265 16.78 -24.52 2.35
C VAL A 265 15.72 -23.62 2.98
N VAL A 266 14.63 -23.28 2.28
CA VAL A 266 13.58 -22.42 2.85
C VAL A 266 12.71 -23.14 3.89
N THR A 267 12.79 -24.47 3.99
CA THR A 267 12.00 -25.28 4.93
C THR A 267 12.77 -25.59 6.22
N ASP A 268 14.10 -25.78 6.14
CA ASP A 268 14.98 -26.06 7.28
C ASP A 268 15.32 -24.75 8.00
N ASP A 269 14.97 -24.66 9.28
CA ASP A 269 15.17 -23.47 10.11
C ASP A 269 16.53 -23.46 10.84
N ASN A 270 17.41 -24.43 10.53
CA ASN A 270 18.65 -24.67 11.27
C ASN A 270 19.85 -25.03 10.37
N ASP A 271 19.77 -24.80 9.06
CA ASP A 271 20.86 -25.11 8.13
C ASP A 271 21.88 -23.95 7.96
N GLY A 272 21.54 -22.76 8.48
CA GLY A 272 22.38 -21.57 8.44
C GLY A 272 22.23 -20.75 7.16
N ILE A 273 21.24 -21.05 6.31
CA ILE A 273 21.00 -20.42 5.03
C ILE A 273 19.57 -19.88 5.02
N ILE A 274 19.43 -18.55 4.96
CA ILE A 274 18.13 -17.86 4.97
C ILE A 274 17.17 -18.26 6.11
N ASP A 275 17.69 -18.79 7.23
CA ASP A 275 16.91 -19.14 8.44
C ASP A 275 16.05 -17.94 8.93
N GLU A 276 16.45 -16.70 8.64
CA GLU A 276 15.67 -15.49 8.93
C GLU A 276 14.25 -15.51 8.34
N VAL A 277 13.99 -16.29 7.29
CA VAL A 277 12.65 -16.47 6.68
C VAL A 277 11.65 -16.98 7.71
N HIS A 278 12.06 -17.83 8.65
CA HIS A 278 11.15 -18.32 9.71
C HIS A 278 10.77 -17.22 10.69
N ALA A 279 11.72 -16.33 11.03
CA ALA A 279 11.42 -15.16 11.85
C ALA A 279 10.50 -14.17 11.13
N LEU A 280 10.69 -13.96 9.83
CA LEU A 280 9.81 -13.15 8.98
C LEU A 280 8.41 -13.77 8.90
N ARG A 281 8.31 -15.08 8.70
CA ARG A 281 7.03 -15.81 8.68
C ARG A 281 6.26 -15.62 9.99
N ASP A 282 6.95 -15.69 11.13
CA ASP A 282 6.34 -15.48 12.44
C ASP A 282 6.01 -14.01 12.73
N GLN A 283 6.79 -13.07 12.19
CA GLN A 283 6.55 -11.63 12.26
C GLN A 283 5.28 -11.26 11.49
N TYR A 284 5.16 -11.70 10.24
CA TYR A 284 4.04 -11.42 9.35
C TYR A 284 2.84 -12.34 9.57
N LYS A 285 2.92 -13.29 10.50
CA LYS A 285 1.88 -14.31 10.77
C LYS A 285 1.48 -15.13 9.54
N ALA A 286 2.40 -15.32 8.60
CA ALA A 286 2.08 -15.95 7.33
C ALA A 286 1.86 -17.47 7.46
N ASP A 287 0.68 -17.93 7.07
CA ASP A 287 0.32 -19.33 6.99
C ASP A 287 1.17 -20.09 6.00
N LEU A 288 1.46 -19.49 4.85
CA LEU A 288 2.30 -20.04 3.80
C LEU A 288 3.45 -19.09 3.44
N VAL A 289 4.57 -19.68 3.02
CA VAL A 289 5.71 -18.94 2.46
C VAL A 289 6.00 -19.42 1.05
N VAL A 290 6.20 -18.48 0.14
CA VAL A 290 6.63 -18.75 -1.23
C VAL A 290 7.98 -18.09 -1.47
N LEU A 291 9.00 -18.89 -1.76
CA LEU A 291 10.28 -18.39 -2.26
C LEU A 291 10.20 -18.18 -3.78
N ILE A 292 10.40 -16.96 -4.21
CA ILE A 292 10.37 -16.55 -5.61
C ILE A 292 11.81 -16.50 -6.14
N ASN A 293 12.09 -17.28 -7.18
CA ASN A 293 13.39 -17.30 -7.86
C ASN A 293 13.24 -16.93 -9.35
N ASP A 294 14.38 -16.85 -10.04
CA ASP A 294 14.44 -16.64 -11.50
C ASP A 294 15.11 -17.83 -12.23
N VAL A 295 14.86 -19.05 -11.73
CA VAL A 295 15.42 -20.27 -12.34
C VAL A 295 14.45 -20.81 -13.39
N GLN A 296 14.95 -21.02 -14.62
CA GLN A 296 14.13 -21.41 -15.78
C GLN A 296 13.98 -22.93 -16.00
N SER A 297 14.52 -23.78 -15.11
CA SER A 297 14.51 -25.23 -15.29
C SER A 297 13.15 -25.91 -15.00
N ALA A 298 12.27 -25.24 -14.26
CA ALA A 298 10.91 -25.64 -13.92
C ALA A 298 10.10 -24.39 -13.56
N CYS A 299 8.80 -24.54 -13.32
CA CYS A 299 7.96 -23.42 -12.88
C CYS A 299 7.74 -23.32 -11.36
N GLY A 300 7.86 -24.43 -10.64
CA GLY A 300 7.64 -24.45 -9.19
C GLY A 300 7.90 -25.82 -8.56
N ILE A 301 7.95 -25.83 -7.24
CA ILE A 301 7.90 -27.03 -6.40
C ILE A 301 7.29 -26.69 -5.04
N GLY A 302 6.53 -27.61 -4.47
CA GLY A 302 5.92 -27.44 -3.16
C GLY A 302 5.77 -28.76 -2.42
N TRP A 303 5.52 -28.63 -1.12
CA TRP A 303 5.11 -29.74 -0.27
C TRP A 303 3.64 -30.05 -0.44
N VAL A 304 3.31 -31.33 -0.65
CA VAL A 304 1.95 -31.87 -0.72
C VAL A 304 1.69 -32.77 0.49
N PRO A 305 0.96 -32.29 1.53
CA PRO A 305 0.59 -33.12 2.65
C PRO A 305 -0.42 -34.19 2.20
N SER A 306 -0.26 -35.42 2.71
CA SER A 306 -1.17 -36.54 2.44
C SER A 306 -2.37 -36.60 3.40
N SER A 307 -2.42 -35.69 4.37
CA SER A 307 -3.51 -35.48 5.31
C SER A 307 -3.59 -34.00 5.68
N LEU A 308 -4.76 -33.51 6.06
CA LEU A 308 -4.93 -32.13 6.53
C LEU A 308 -4.76 -32.07 8.05
N ALA A 309 -3.71 -31.39 8.52
CA ALA A 309 -3.43 -31.21 9.94
C ALA A 309 -2.55 -29.98 10.15
N VAL A 310 -2.73 -29.26 11.27
CA VAL A 310 -1.86 -28.14 11.64
C VAL A 310 -0.42 -28.58 11.90
N ALA A 311 -0.19 -29.85 12.24
CA ALA A 311 1.15 -30.43 12.37
C ALA A 311 1.95 -30.37 11.06
N ASN A 312 1.31 -30.14 9.91
CA ASN A 312 1.98 -29.92 8.64
C ASN A 312 2.46 -28.48 8.43
N ALA A 313 2.20 -27.56 9.37
CA ALA A 313 2.64 -26.16 9.29
C ALA A 313 4.14 -25.95 9.00
N PRO A 314 5.07 -26.79 9.52
CA PRO A 314 6.49 -26.72 9.16
C PRO A 314 6.78 -26.97 7.67
N PHE A 315 5.84 -27.53 6.91
CA PHE A 315 5.97 -27.80 5.47
C PHE A 315 5.12 -26.84 4.61
N GLY A 316 4.58 -25.77 5.18
CA GLY A 316 3.83 -24.72 4.45
C GLY A 316 4.72 -23.83 3.58
N PHE A 317 5.54 -24.44 2.72
CA PHE A 317 6.53 -23.78 1.88
C PHE A 317 6.44 -24.23 0.43
N SER A 318 6.74 -23.32 -0.48
CA SER A 318 6.92 -23.59 -1.91
C SER A 318 7.98 -22.69 -2.52
N VAL A 319 8.48 -23.08 -3.69
CA VAL A 319 9.41 -22.29 -4.51
C VAL A 319 8.82 -22.14 -5.90
N VAL A 320 8.82 -20.92 -6.46
CA VAL A 320 8.16 -20.60 -7.73
C VAL A 320 9.06 -19.68 -8.54
N ASN A 321 9.14 -19.90 -9.86
CA ASN A 321 9.76 -18.93 -10.76
C ASN A 321 8.83 -17.70 -10.93
N MET A 322 9.37 -16.49 -10.82
CA MET A 322 8.59 -15.24 -10.88
C MET A 322 7.71 -15.13 -12.13
N GLU A 323 8.23 -15.49 -13.30
CA GLU A 323 7.45 -15.42 -14.54
C GLU A 323 6.37 -16.50 -14.63
N CYS A 324 6.64 -17.69 -14.10
CA CYS A 324 5.61 -18.72 -13.96
C CYS A 324 4.51 -18.32 -12.97
N ALA A 325 4.85 -17.59 -11.90
CA ALA A 325 3.87 -16.99 -10.99
C ALA A 325 2.94 -16.01 -11.72
N ILE A 326 3.50 -15.08 -12.51
CA ILE A 326 2.77 -14.03 -13.21
C ILE A 326 1.96 -14.56 -14.41
N SER A 327 2.57 -15.43 -15.22
CA SER A 327 2.05 -15.76 -16.55
C SER A 327 1.47 -17.17 -16.66
N ASN A 328 1.80 -18.09 -15.73
CA ASN A 328 1.42 -19.51 -15.82
C ASN A 328 0.64 -20.06 -14.61
N PHE A 329 0.22 -19.18 -13.70
CA PHE A 329 -0.53 -19.50 -12.47
C PHE A 329 0.22 -20.43 -11.49
N SER A 330 1.55 -20.54 -11.63
CA SER A 330 2.31 -21.53 -10.86
C SER A 330 2.40 -21.20 -9.37
N MET A 331 2.25 -19.95 -8.95
CA MET A 331 2.18 -19.64 -7.52
C MET A 331 0.94 -20.25 -6.87
N GLN A 332 -0.23 -20.10 -7.48
CA GLN A 332 -1.47 -20.73 -7.01
C GLN A 332 -1.43 -22.26 -7.13
N HIS A 333 -0.70 -22.79 -8.11
CA HIS A 333 -0.44 -24.22 -8.24
C HIS A 333 0.29 -24.77 -7.01
N GLU A 334 1.43 -24.17 -6.65
CA GLU A 334 2.23 -24.65 -5.52
C GLU A 334 1.56 -24.39 -4.16
N MET A 335 0.86 -23.26 -3.99
CA MET A 335 0.07 -23.03 -2.79
C MET A 335 -1.10 -24.04 -2.69
N GLY A 336 -1.69 -24.44 -3.81
CA GLY A 336 -2.67 -25.53 -3.86
C GLY A 336 -2.09 -26.86 -3.39
N HIS A 337 -0.83 -27.14 -3.71
CA HIS A 337 -0.10 -28.28 -3.16
C HIS A 337 0.04 -28.21 -1.65
N ASN A 338 0.39 -27.05 -1.08
CA ASN A 338 0.48 -26.88 0.38
C ASN A 338 -0.86 -27.12 1.10
N ILE A 339 -1.99 -26.96 0.42
CA ILE A 339 -3.35 -27.25 0.92
C ILE A 339 -3.77 -28.71 0.62
N GLY A 340 -2.85 -29.55 0.14
CA GLY A 340 -3.06 -30.99 -0.03
C GLY A 340 -3.70 -31.39 -1.35
N LEU A 341 -3.67 -30.52 -2.36
CA LEU A 341 -4.07 -30.91 -3.71
C LEU A 341 -2.95 -31.64 -4.45
N ALA A 342 -3.32 -32.50 -5.39
CA ALA A 342 -2.40 -33.19 -6.29
C ALA A 342 -2.61 -32.74 -7.73
N HIS A 343 -1.64 -33.07 -8.59
CA HIS A 343 -1.79 -32.90 -10.04
C HIS A 343 -3.01 -33.66 -10.57
N ASP A 344 -3.35 -33.49 -11.84
CA ASP A 344 -4.34 -34.37 -12.44
C ASP A 344 -3.92 -35.84 -12.36
N ARG A 345 -4.89 -36.76 -12.41
CA ARG A 345 -4.65 -38.19 -12.13
C ARG A 345 -3.62 -38.85 -13.03
N GLN A 346 -3.42 -38.37 -14.25
CA GLN A 346 -2.43 -38.92 -15.16
C GLN A 346 -1.01 -38.50 -14.76
N ASN A 347 -0.88 -37.35 -14.12
CA ASN A 347 0.39 -36.72 -13.77
C ASN A 347 0.74 -36.79 -12.27
N ALA A 348 -0.23 -37.13 -11.40
CA ALA A 348 -0.02 -37.23 -9.95
C ALA A 348 0.97 -38.34 -9.51
N GLY A 349 1.27 -39.32 -10.37
CA GLY A 349 2.22 -40.39 -10.06
C GLY A 349 1.81 -41.16 -8.80
N SER A 350 2.70 -41.22 -7.80
CA SER A 350 2.43 -41.81 -6.48
C SER A 350 1.88 -40.83 -5.45
N THR A 351 1.78 -39.53 -5.78
CA THR A 351 1.30 -38.51 -4.87
C THR A 351 -0.21 -38.65 -4.69
N SER A 352 -0.64 -38.78 -3.43
CA SER A 352 -2.04 -38.79 -3.07
C SER A 352 -2.40 -37.43 -2.46
N PRO A 353 -3.49 -36.78 -2.93
CA PRO A 353 -3.99 -35.58 -2.28
C PRO A 353 -4.50 -35.92 -0.87
N ALA A 354 -4.57 -34.90 -0.02
CA ALA A 354 -5.07 -35.03 1.35
C ALA A 354 -6.55 -35.43 1.42
N VAL A 355 -7.31 -35.12 0.37
CA VAL A 355 -8.70 -35.56 0.16
C VAL A 355 -8.84 -36.23 -1.20
N SER A 356 -9.63 -37.30 -1.30
CA SER A 356 -9.62 -38.24 -2.44
C SER A 356 -9.98 -37.65 -3.81
N TYR A 357 -10.65 -36.50 -3.83
CA TYR A 357 -11.06 -35.76 -5.03
C TYR A 357 -10.19 -34.52 -5.33
N GLY A 358 -9.14 -34.24 -4.55
CA GLY A 358 -8.27 -33.07 -4.69
C GLY A 358 -7.29 -33.14 -5.86
N TYR A 359 -7.76 -33.51 -7.06
CA TYR A 359 -6.95 -33.66 -8.27
C TYR A 359 -7.23 -32.54 -9.28
N GLY A 360 -6.22 -32.14 -10.05
CA GLY A 360 -6.40 -31.37 -11.28
C GLY A 360 -7.24 -32.10 -12.33
N TYR A 361 -7.66 -31.37 -13.36
CA TYR A 361 -8.47 -31.87 -14.47
C TYR A 361 -8.03 -31.31 -15.83
N GLN A 362 -8.13 -32.15 -16.86
CA GLN A 362 -7.87 -31.82 -18.26
C GLN A 362 -9.08 -32.19 -19.11
N ASP A 363 -9.43 -31.36 -20.10
CA ASP A 363 -10.40 -31.70 -21.13
C ASP A 363 -9.76 -31.64 -22.52
N PRO A 364 -9.22 -32.76 -23.02
CA PRO A 364 -8.58 -32.84 -24.33
C PRO A 364 -9.46 -32.43 -25.51
N GLN A 365 -10.78 -32.53 -25.37
CA GLN A 365 -11.72 -32.13 -26.43
C GLN A 365 -12.07 -30.64 -26.35
N GLY A 366 -11.92 -30.04 -25.17
CA GLY A 366 -12.03 -28.59 -24.95
C GLY A 366 -10.72 -27.85 -25.20
N GLU A 367 -9.60 -28.56 -25.31
CA GLU A 367 -8.24 -28.02 -25.48
C GLU A 367 -7.78 -27.12 -24.31
N TRP A 368 -8.28 -27.40 -23.10
CA TRP A 368 -7.93 -26.66 -21.88
C TRP A 368 -7.67 -27.57 -20.67
N ARG A 369 -6.98 -27.03 -19.68
CA ARG A 369 -6.65 -27.69 -18.41
C ARG A 369 -6.74 -26.74 -17.23
N THR A 370 -7.12 -27.27 -16.07
CA THR A 370 -7.16 -26.55 -14.79
C THR A 370 -5.74 -26.32 -14.24
N ILE A 371 -5.62 -25.46 -13.22
CA ILE A 371 -4.34 -25.00 -12.63
C ILE A 371 -3.39 -26.16 -12.28
N LEU A 372 -3.89 -27.23 -11.64
CA LEU A 372 -3.07 -28.37 -11.20
C LEU A 372 -2.84 -29.45 -12.25
N ALA A 373 -3.44 -29.31 -13.42
CA ALA A 373 -3.21 -30.29 -14.48
C ALA A 373 -1.97 -29.94 -15.30
N TYR A 374 -1.29 -30.93 -15.86
CA TYR A 374 -0.14 -30.75 -16.75
C TYR A 374 -0.57 -30.74 -18.22
N VAL A 375 0.38 -30.43 -19.10
CA VAL A 375 0.10 -30.09 -20.50
C VAL A 375 -0.19 -31.29 -21.42
N ASN A 376 0.03 -32.51 -20.92
CA ASN A 376 0.42 -33.67 -21.71
C ASN A 376 -0.70 -34.47 -22.40
N SER A 377 -1.98 -34.09 -22.27
CA SER A 377 -3.10 -34.96 -22.71
C SER A 377 -3.95 -34.44 -23.88
N CYS A 378 -3.64 -33.28 -24.47
CA CYS A 378 -4.37 -32.74 -25.63
C CYS A 378 -3.80 -33.23 -26.99
N PRO A 379 -4.62 -33.78 -27.91
CA PRO A 379 -4.19 -34.19 -29.24
C PRO A 379 -4.06 -32.99 -30.19
N GLY A 380 -2.90 -32.31 -30.19
CA GLY A 380 -2.63 -31.26 -31.19
C GLY A 380 -1.71 -30.10 -30.82
N SER A 381 -0.97 -30.16 -29.71
CA SER A 381 -0.31 -29.02 -29.01
C SER A 381 -1.17 -28.55 -27.83
N PRO A 382 -0.58 -27.87 -26.82
CA PRO A 382 -0.89 -28.08 -25.41
C PRO A 382 -2.30 -27.68 -25.00
N CYS A 383 -2.89 -28.39 -24.02
CA CYS A 383 -4.09 -27.90 -23.35
C CYS A 383 -3.79 -26.55 -22.70
N THR A 384 -4.52 -25.49 -23.09
CA THR A 384 -4.34 -24.16 -22.50
C THR A 384 -4.66 -24.21 -21.02
N ARG A 385 -3.72 -23.78 -20.16
CA ARG A 385 -4.00 -23.67 -18.72
C ARG A 385 -4.91 -22.47 -18.50
N ILE A 386 -6.07 -22.72 -17.92
CA ILE A 386 -7.04 -21.68 -17.56
C ILE A 386 -7.01 -21.46 -16.05
N ASN A 387 -7.40 -20.26 -15.61
CA ASN A 387 -7.38 -19.83 -14.21
C ASN A 387 -8.52 -20.46 -13.39
N TYR A 388 -8.56 -21.80 -13.35
CA TYR A 388 -9.58 -22.55 -12.64
C TYR A 388 -8.95 -23.75 -11.93
N PHE A 389 -9.33 -23.96 -10.67
CA PHE A 389 -9.24 -25.27 -10.04
C PHE A 389 -10.35 -26.17 -10.55
N SER A 390 -10.14 -27.49 -10.52
CA SER A 390 -11.16 -28.42 -10.98
C SER A 390 -12.42 -28.34 -10.10
N ASN A 391 -13.57 -28.23 -10.75
CA ASN A 391 -14.87 -28.23 -10.10
C ASN A 391 -15.93 -28.81 -11.06
N PRO A 392 -16.55 -29.95 -10.75
CA PRO A 392 -17.55 -30.59 -11.61
C PRO A 392 -18.85 -29.78 -11.76
N ASN A 393 -19.09 -28.79 -10.90
CA ASN A 393 -20.28 -27.92 -10.93
C ASN A 393 -20.08 -26.63 -11.74
N VAL A 394 -18.85 -26.35 -12.20
CA VAL A 394 -18.54 -25.20 -13.06
C VAL A 394 -18.23 -25.72 -14.45
N THR A 395 -18.66 -25.01 -15.49
CA THR A 395 -18.49 -25.44 -16.88
C THR A 395 -17.74 -24.42 -17.71
N GLN A 396 -16.85 -24.87 -18.58
CA GLN A 396 -16.24 -24.08 -19.64
C GLN A 396 -16.83 -24.49 -20.99
N SER A 397 -17.47 -23.55 -21.70
CA SER A 397 -18.17 -23.84 -22.97
C SER A 397 -19.18 -25.01 -22.86
N GLY A 398 -19.86 -25.14 -21.72
CA GLY A 398 -20.81 -26.21 -21.43
C GLY A 398 -20.20 -27.56 -21.03
N ARG A 399 -18.87 -27.65 -20.93
CA ARG A 399 -18.14 -28.86 -20.53
C ARG A 399 -17.73 -28.74 -19.04
N PRO A 400 -18.07 -29.71 -18.16
CA PRO A 400 -17.70 -29.63 -16.75
C PRO A 400 -16.19 -29.55 -16.54
N MET A 401 -15.75 -28.70 -15.61
CA MET A 401 -14.34 -28.52 -15.26
C MET A 401 -13.85 -29.48 -14.18
N GLY A 402 -14.38 -30.70 -14.16
CA GLY A 402 -14.02 -31.70 -13.17
C GLY A 402 -14.89 -32.95 -13.26
N VAL A 403 -14.67 -33.86 -12.32
CA VAL A 403 -15.44 -35.11 -12.20
C VAL A 403 -16.09 -35.14 -10.83
N ALA A 404 -17.40 -35.44 -10.80
CA ALA A 404 -18.22 -35.42 -9.60
C ALA A 404 -17.62 -36.24 -8.45
N ILE A 405 -17.72 -35.71 -7.23
CA ILE A 405 -17.29 -36.39 -6.00
C ILE A 405 -18.05 -37.71 -5.86
N GLY A 406 -17.32 -38.78 -5.55
CA GLY A 406 -17.82 -40.17 -5.47
C GLY A 406 -17.88 -40.90 -6.81
N ALA A 407 -17.64 -40.24 -7.94
CA ALA A 407 -17.54 -40.92 -9.23
C ALA A 407 -16.13 -41.52 -9.44
N PRO A 408 -15.99 -42.54 -10.30
CA PRO A 408 -14.67 -43.00 -10.73
C PRO A 408 -13.87 -41.84 -11.33
N ALA A 409 -12.62 -41.71 -10.90
CA ALA A 409 -11.72 -40.62 -11.29
C ALA A 409 -12.19 -39.20 -10.87
N GLU A 410 -12.94 -39.07 -9.77
CA GLU A 410 -13.31 -37.78 -9.17
C GLU A 410 -12.18 -36.75 -9.16
N ALA A 411 -12.52 -35.50 -9.49
CA ALA A 411 -11.61 -34.36 -9.60
C ALA A 411 -12.40 -33.07 -9.30
N ALA A 412 -12.24 -32.58 -8.08
CA ALA A 412 -13.01 -31.49 -7.49
C ALA A 412 -12.11 -30.68 -6.53
N ALA A 413 -10.99 -30.15 -7.05
CA ALA A 413 -9.98 -29.42 -6.32
C ALA A 413 -10.54 -28.18 -5.59
N ALA A 414 -11.51 -27.47 -6.16
CA ALA A 414 -12.14 -26.33 -5.49
C ALA A 414 -12.83 -26.72 -4.18
N GLN A 415 -13.55 -27.85 -4.19
CA GLN A 415 -14.15 -28.40 -2.98
C GLN A 415 -13.10 -28.89 -1.98
N ALA A 416 -11.98 -29.44 -2.48
CA ALA A 416 -10.89 -29.88 -1.63
C ALA A 416 -10.20 -28.72 -0.91
N LEU A 417 -10.02 -27.57 -1.59
CA LEU A 417 -9.53 -26.34 -0.97
C LEU A 417 -10.44 -25.88 0.17
N ASN A 418 -11.76 -25.89 -0.02
CA ASN A 418 -12.72 -25.49 1.02
C ASN A 418 -12.66 -26.37 2.28
N VAL A 419 -12.06 -27.58 2.20
CA VAL A 419 -11.81 -28.45 3.35
C VAL A 419 -10.45 -28.14 4.00
N GLY A 420 -9.42 -27.88 3.20
CA GLY A 420 -8.06 -27.65 3.68
C GLY A 420 -7.80 -26.25 4.22
N VAL A 421 -8.41 -25.22 3.63
CA VAL A 421 -8.16 -23.82 3.96
C VAL A 421 -8.37 -23.50 5.44
N PRO A 422 -9.48 -23.89 6.11
CA PRO A 422 -9.66 -23.61 7.53
C PRO A 422 -8.60 -24.24 8.46
N ILE A 423 -7.81 -25.20 7.97
CA ILE A 423 -6.70 -25.83 8.71
C ILE A 423 -5.40 -25.08 8.41
N VAL A 424 -5.15 -24.76 7.15
CA VAL A 424 -3.93 -24.04 6.72
C VAL A 424 -3.93 -22.60 7.23
N ALA A 425 -5.08 -21.92 7.25
CA ALA A 425 -5.26 -20.57 7.84
C ALA A 425 -4.97 -20.50 9.35
N ASN A 426 -4.78 -21.65 9.99
CA ASN A 426 -4.43 -21.75 11.40
C ASN A 426 -2.99 -22.28 11.59
N TYR A 427 -2.14 -22.26 10.55
CA TYR A 427 -0.73 -22.65 10.65
C TYR A 427 0.08 -21.68 11.52
N ARG A 428 -0.33 -20.42 11.63
CA ARG A 428 0.33 -19.43 12.49
C ARG A 428 -0.54 -18.82 13.59
N SER A 429 -1.81 -19.18 13.66
CA SER A 429 -2.76 -18.72 14.69
C SER A 429 -2.63 -19.40 16.06
N ILE A 430 -1.64 -20.30 16.24
CA ILE A 430 -1.56 -21.17 17.43
C ILE A 430 -0.71 -20.60 18.59
N THR A 431 -0.19 -19.37 18.54
CA THR A 431 0.53 -18.78 19.71
C THR A 431 0.53 -17.25 19.76
N ALA A 432 -0.63 -16.59 19.76
CA ALA A 432 -0.77 -15.27 20.38
C ALA A 432 -2.13 -15.16 21.10
N PRO A 433 -2.19 -14.70 22.36
CA PRO A 433 -3.47 -14.33 22.95
C PRO A 433 -4.11 -13.23 22.08
N PRO A 434 -5.44 -13.28 21.84
CA PRO A 434 -6.13 -12.27 21.06
C PRO A 434 -5.86 -10.88 21.64
N LEU A 435 -5.76 -9.87 20.77
CA LEU A 435 -5.59 -8.49 21.22
C LEU A 435 -6.70 -8.12 22.20
N ASP A 436 -6.32 -7.57 23.36
CA ASP A 436 -7.29 -7.06 24.30
C ASP A 436 -8.08 -5.91 23.64
N THR A 437 -9.39 -5.83 23.91
CA THR A 437 -10.18 -4.64 23.59
C THR A 437 -9.51 -3.42 24.24
N PRO A 438 -9.23 -2.32 23.50
CA PRO A 438 -8.78 -1.08 24.10
C PRO A 438 -9.72 -0.69 25.25
N ASN A 439 -9.16 -0.13 26.30
CA ASN A 439 -9.94 0.34 27.44
C ASN A 439 -9.60 1.79 27.76
N GLY A 440 -10.43 2.43 28.59
CA GLY A 440 -10.26 3.83 28.93
C GLY A 440 -10.48 4.80 27.77
N LEU A 441 -11.23 4.39 26.73
CA LEU A 441 -11.61 5.30 25.66
C LEU A 441 -12.38 6.49 26.23
N VAL A 442 -11.90 7.69 25.95
CA VAL A 442 -12.54 8.96 26.29
C VAL A 442 -12.67 9.83 25.04
N ALA A 443 -13.76 10.59 24.97
CA ALA A 443 -13.98 11.60 23.94
C ALA A 443 -14.27 12.94 24.59
N ALA A 444 -13.55 13.98 24.17
CA ALA A 444 -13.70 15.33 24.69
C ALA A 444 -13.85 16.32 23.54
N ALA A 445 -14.89 17.14 23.58
CA ALA A 445 -15.01 18.27 22.67
C ALA A 445 -13.88 19.27 22.93
N GLN A 446 -13.32 19.79 21.86
CA GLN A 446 -12.26 20.80 21.88
C GLN A 446 -12.71 22.03 21.08
N PRO A 447 -12.12 23.21 21.36
CA PRO A 447 -12.34 24.40 20.54
C PRO A 447 -12.03 24.13 19.06
N GLY A 448 -12.80 24.77 18.16
CA GLY A 448 -12.58 24.63 16.72
C GLY A 448 -13.34 23.47 16.04
N LEU A 449 -14.43 22.98 16.64
CA LEU A 449 -15.24 21.88 16.11
C LEU A 449 -14.43 20.58 15.96
N ILE A 450 -13.67 20.27 17.02
CA ILE A 450 -12.79 19.11 17.13
C ILE A 450 -13.29 18.22 18.27
N VAL A 451 -13.14 16.91 18.11
CA VAL A 451 -13.24 15.96 19.23
C VAL A 451 -11.91 15.24 19.38
N GLY A 452 -11.32 15.37 20.57
CA GLY A 452 -10.13 14.62 20.95
C GLY A 452 -10.50 13.29 21.58
N LEU A 453 -9.85 12.22 21.09
CA LEU A 453 -9.98 10.86 21.58
C LEU A 453 -8.66 10.41 22.20
N ALA A 454 -8.75 9.68 23.31
CA ALA A 454 -7.62 8.99 23.92
C ALA A 454 -8.08 7.66 24.52
N TRP A 455 -7.20 6.67 24.51
CA TRP A 455 -7.42 5.35 25.11
C TRP A 455 -6.09 4.79 25.63
N ASN A 456 -6.15 3.66 26.32
CA ASN A 456 -4.94 2.97 26.78
C ASN A 456 -4.35 2.11 25.66
N ASN A 457 -3.02 2.06 25.58
CA ASN A 457 -2.31 1.16 24.68
C ASN A 457 -2.65 -0.30 24.97
N VAL A 458 -2.84 -1.08 23.90
CA VAL A 458 -3.01 -2.54 23.93
C VAL A 458 -1.67 -3.19 23.59
N SER A 459 -1.26 -4.18 24.40
CA SER A 459 -0.04 -4.93 24.14
C SER A 459 -0.20 -5.75 22.87
N GLY A 460 0.78 -5.67 21.96
CA GLY A 460 0.77 -6.38 20.68
C GLY A 460 -0.05 -5.70 19.58
N ALA A 461 -0.61 -4.51 19.83
CA ALA A 461 -1.26 -3.70 18.81
C ALA A 461 -0.27 -2.75 18.13
N ASP A 462 -0.24 -2.76 16.80
CA ASP A 462 0.56 -1.86 15.96
C ASP A 462 -0.24 -0.62 15.53
N SER A 463 -1.57 -0.77 15.46
CA SER A 463 -2.48 0.31 15.09
C SER A 463 -3.82 0.23 15.84
N TYR A 464 -4.63 1.28 15.67
CA TYR A 464 -5.97 1.39 16.20
C TYR A 464 -6.92 1.94 15.15
N ILE A 465 -8.06 1.28 15.00
CA ILE A 465 -9.08 1.69 14.05
C ILE A 465 -10.15 2.47 14.79
N VAL A 466 -10.34 3.72 14.37
CA VAL A 466 -11.28 4.66 14.96
C VAL A 466 -12.50 4.76 14.06
N GLU A 467 -13.67 4.45 14.63
CA GLU A 467 -14.96 4.65 13.97
C GLU A 467 -15.79 5.71 14.68
N ARG A 468 -16.59 6.41 13.87
CA ARG A 468 -17.54 7.43 14.31
C ARG A 468 -18.94 7.10 13.85
N SER A 469 -19.92 7.45 14.67
CA SER A 469 -21.33 7.36 14.34
C SER A 469 -22.08 8.66 14.69
N PRO A 470 -22.99 9.15 13.85
CA PRO A 470 -23.86 10.28 14.19
C PRO A 470 -25.03 9.89 15.13
N ASN A 471 -25.36 8.60 15.22
CA ASN A 471 -26.56 8.10 15.92
C ASN A 471 -26.26 6.97 16.93
N GLY A 472 -25.01 6.53 17.05
CA GLY A 472 -24.57 5.46 17.94
C GLY A 472 -24.89 4.04 17.45
N SER A 473 -25.41 3.88 16.23
CA SER A 473 -25.78 2.58 15.65
C SER A 473 -25.22 2.33 14.26
N THR A 474 -25.08 3.37 13.43
CA THR A 474 -24.47 3.30 12.10
C THR A 474 -23.06 3.85 12.18
N TRP A 475 -22.06 3.00 12.02
CA TRP A 475 -20.65 3.34 12.20
C TRP A 475 -19.95 3.59 10.86
N SER A 476 -18.96 4.48 10.88
CA SER A 476 -18.12 4.81 9.73
C SER A 476 -16.68 4.93 10.18
N PHE A 477 -15.77 4.32 9.43
CA PHE A 477 -14.33 4.49 9.61
C PHE A 477 -13.94 5.97 9.50
N VAL A 478 -13.10 6.45 10.42
CA VAL A 478 -12.56 7.81 10.41
C VAL A 478 -11.05 7.80 10.21
N ALA A 479 -10.33 6.95 10.94
CA ALA A 479 -8.88 6.88 10.85
C ALA A 479 -8.34 5.54 11.35
N GLU A 480 -7.13 5.24 10.92
CA GLU A 480 -6.26 4.24 11.53
C GLU A 480 -5.01 4.96 12.03
N VAL A 481 -4.66 4.76 13.29
CA VAL A 481 -3.57 5.49 13.97
C VAL A 481 -2.68 4.54 14.74
N SER A 482 -1.37 4.80 14.76
CA SER A 482 -0.42 4.03 15.57
C SER A 482 -0.31 4.50 17.02
N SER A 483 -0.77 5.73 17.31
CA SER A 483 -0.85 6.26 18.68
C SER A 483 -2.20 5.98 19.31
N ALA A 484 -2.25 5.75 20.63
CA ALA A 484 -3.51 5.61 21.38
C ALA A 484 -4.26 6.95 21.64
N SER A 485 -4.29 7.79 20.62
CA SER A 485 -5.00 9.07 20.60
C SER A 485 -5.31 9.48 19.16
N PHE A 486 -6.40 10.23 18.98
CA PHE A 486 -6.80 10.77 17.68
C PHE A 486 -7.54 12.10 17.83
N LEU A 487 -7.34 13.03 16.90
CA LEU A 487 -8.07 14.29 16.82
C LEU A 487 -8.99 14.26 15.61
N ASP A 488 -10.29 14.17 15.85
CA ASP A 488 -11.30 14.23 14.79
C ASP A 488 -11.71 15.68 14.54
N THR A 489 -11.42 16.19 13.34
CA THR A 489 -11.56 17.61 12.97
C THR A 489 -12.62 17.82 11.89
N GLY A 490 -13.01 19.08 11.65
CA GLY A 490 -13.98 19.42 10.60
C GLY A 490 -15.42 18.97 10.91
N LEU A 491 -15.77 18.88 12.19
CA LEU A 491 -17.07 18.41 12.63
C LEU A 491 -18.14 19.50 12.51
N THR A 492 -19.41 19.10 12.44
CA THR A 492 -20.52 20.05 12.46
C THR A 492 -20.73 20.56 13.89
N CYS A 493 -20.97 21.85 14.07
CA CYS A 493 -21.30 22.43 15.36
C CYS A 493 -22.57 21.84 15.99
N LYS A 494 -22.68 21.91 17.32
CA LYS A 494 -23.81 21.40 18.13
C LYS A 494 -24.17 19.95 17.89
N SER A 495 -23.29 19.18 17.26
CA SER A 495 -23.59 17.83 16.79
C SER A 495 -22.94 16.82 17.71
N ARG A 496 -23.70 15.78 18.07
CA ARG A 496 -23.20 14.68 18.89
C ARG A 496 -22.61 13.62 18.00
N TYR A 497 -21.41 13.18 18.34
CA TYR A 497 -20.71 12.10 17.65
C TYR A 497 -20.35 11.02 18.67
N TYR A 498 -20.56 9.78 18.25
CA TYR A 498 -20.22 8.59 19.00
C TYR A 498 -18.95 8.00 18.41
N TYR A 499 -18.07 7.48 19.25
CA TYR A 499 -16.79 6.91 18.85
C TYR A 499 -16.59 5.55 19.47
N ARG A 500 -16.01 4.64 18.69
CA ARG A 500 -15.49 3.37 19.16
C ARG A 500 -14.15 3.11 18.48
N VAL A 501 -13.28 2.43 19.21
CA VAL A 501 -11.92 2.07 18.80
C VAL A 501 -11.72 0.58 19.00
N GLN A 502 -11.02 -0.06 18.08
CA GLN A 502 -10.47 -1.42 18.23
C GLN A 502 -8.95 -1.38 18.02
N ALA A 503 -8.24 -2.33 18.63
CA ALA A 503 -6.83 -2.54 18.36
C ALA A 503 -6.66 -3.41 17.10
N ALA A 504 -5.58 -3.18 16.37
CA ALA A 504 -5.16 -4.03 15.27
C ALA A 504 -3.63 -4.21 15.31
N ASN A 505 -3.15 -5.29 14.72
CA ASN A 505 -1.72 -5.51 14.50
C ASN A 505 -1.44 -5.75 13.02
N ASP A 506 -0.17 -5.66 12.65
CA ASP A 506 0.28 -5.85 11.26
C ASP A 506 0.10 -7.31 10.80
N GLY A 507 -0.15 -8.24 11.74
CA GLY A 507 -0.53 -9.63 11.49
C GLY A 507 -2.03 -9.85 11.23
N GLY A 508 -2.83 -8.78 11.12
CA GLY A 508 -4.25 -8.87 10.78
C GLY A 508 -5.20 -9.12 11.95
N ASP A 509 -4.71 -9.41 13.16
CA ASP A 509 -5.54 -9.58 14.34
C ASP A 509 -6.26 -8.28 14.68
N ARG A 510 -7.51 -8.41 15.12
CA ARG A 510 -8.35 -7.30 15.54
C ARG A 510 -9.02 -7.65 16.85
N SER A 511 -8.98 -6.73 17.81
CA SER A 511 -9.80 -6.88 19.00
C SER A 511 -11.25 -6.49 18.74
N GLU A 512 -12.14 -6.87 19.66
CA GLU A 512 -13.49 -6.29 19.70
C GLU A 512 -13.42 -4.76 19.84
N PHE A 513 -14.42 -4.07 19.30
CA PHE A 513 -14.56 -2.64 19.54
C PHE A 513 -14.84 -2.34 21.02
N THR A 514 -14.22 -1.28 21.53
CA THR A 514 -14.61 -0.62 22.79
C THR A 514 -16.13 -0.35 22.85
N SER A 515 -16.66 -0.27 24.06
CA SER A 515 -17.95 0.40 24.27
C SER A 515 -17.89 1.84 23.76
N SER A 516 -18.92 2.27 23.04
CA SER A 516 -18.93 3.60 22.45
C SER A 516 -18.95 4.71 23.49
N VAL A 517 -18.11 5.73 23.31
CA VAL A 517 -18.22 7.01 24.00
C VAL A 517 -18.78 8.08 23.06
N ASN A 518 -19.10 9.26 23.57
CA ASN A 518 -19.57 10.34 22.72
C ASN A 518 -19.15 11.70 23.24
N ALA A 519 -19.04 12.66 22.33
CA ALA A 519 -18.83 14.07 22.60
C ALA A 519 -19.78 14.91 21.74
N GLN A 520 -20.15 16.09 22.23
CA GLN A 520 -20.93 17.05 21.47
C GLN A 520 -20.06 18.25 21.15
N THR A 521 -19.94 18.59 19.88
CA THR A 521 -19.20 19.76 19.45
C THR A 521 -19.90 21.05 19.92
N GLY A 522 -19.10 22.07 20.16
CA GLY A 522 -19.57 23.38 20.61
C GLY A 522 -20.46 24.11 19.62
N ASP A 523 -20.87 25.32 20.02
CA ASP A 523 -21.68 26.18 19.15
C ASP A 523 -20.98 26.45 17.82
N CYS A 524 -21.74 26.87 16.82
CA CYS A 524 -21.24 27.27 15.50
C CYS A 524 -20.38 28.55 15.54
N ASN A 525 -20.14 29.07 16.74
CA ASN A 525 -19.18 30.11 17.02
C ASN A 525 -18.08 29.48 17.91
N PRO A 526 -16.86 29.23 17.38
CA PRO A 526 -15.79 28.55 18.12
C PRO A 526 -15.31 29.31 19.38
N LEU A 527 -15.84 30.51 19.64
CA LEU A 527 -15.54 31.36 20.79
C LEU A 527 -16.38 31.08 22.05
N SER A 528 -17.45 30.28 22.00
CA SER A 528 -18.32 30.07 23.18
C SER A 528 -18.08 28.78 23.97
N ASP A 529 -17.26 27.83 23.47
CA ASP A 529 -17.11 26.50 24.09
C ASP A 529 -15.66 26.16 24.53
N GLY A 530 -14.81 27.17 24.67
CA GLY A 530 -13.50 27.07 25.31
C GLY A 530 -13.39 28.13 26.40
N GLY A 531 -13.18 27.69 27.64
CA GLY A 531 -13.20 28.54 28.83
C GLY A 531 -12.40 29.84 28.69
N PHE A 532 -13.11 30.94 28.49
CA PHE A 532 -12.69 32.25 28.94
C PHE A 532 -13.62 32.60 30.09
N GLU A 533 -13.19 32.41 31.35
CA GLU A 533 -13.89 33.08 32.45
C GLU A 533 -13.75 34.57 32.20
N THR A 534 -14.83 35.20 31.73
CA THR A 534 -14.94 36.65 31.72
C THR A 534 -15.02 37.11 33.16
N GLY A 535 -13.88 37.19 33.83
CA GLY A 535 -13.71 38.04 35.00
C GLY A 535 -14.02 39.46 34.54
N ASN A 536 -15.13 40.00 35.04
CA ASN A 536 -15.65 41.35 34.79
C ASN A 536 -14.57 42.37 34.41
N GLY A 537 -14.61 42.92 33.18
CA GLY A 537 -13.86 44.14 32.86
C GLY A 537 -13.24 44.32 31.47
N TRP A 538 -13.57 43.53 30.43
CA TRP A 538 -13.04 43.78 29.08
C TRP A 538 -14.10 44.43 28.20
N SER A 539 -13.96 45.75 27.98
CA SER A 539 -14.67 46.48 26.93
C SER A 539 -13.70 46.77 25.78
N PHE A 540 -14.03 46.32 24.57
CA PHE A 540 -13.39 46.80 23.35
C PHE A 540 -13.81 48.24 23.11
N ASN A 541 -12.90 49.19 23.30
CA ASN A 541 -13.17 50.58 22.97
C ASN A 541 -12.25 50.99 21.81
N THR A 542 -12.82 51.04 20.61
CA THR A 542 -12.20 51.70 19.47
C THR A 542 -12.45 53.21 19.59
N SER A 543 -11.76 53.85 20.53
CA SER A 543 -11.60 55.31 20.51
C SER A 543 -10.22 55.65 19.97
N GLY A 544 -10.18 56.44 18.91
CA GLY A 544 -9.01 56.67 18.05
C GLY A 544 -7.69 56.99 18.76
N ASN A 545 -6.62 56.52 18.11
CA ASN A 545 -5.19 56.72 18.38
C ASN A 545 -4.57 55.86 19.50
N GLY A 546 -3.94 54.75 19.08
CA GLY A 546 -2.62 54.32 19.59
C GLY A 546 -2.59 53.14 20.57
N ASP A 547 -2.03 52.02 20.09
CA ASP A 547 -1.50 50.83 20.78
C ASP A 547 -2.42 49.95 21.63
N THR A 548 -2.56 48.70 21.18
CA THR A 548 -3.10 47.56 21.96
C THR A 548 -1.94 46.78 22.57
N ILE A 549 -1.83 46.75 23.90
CA ILE A 549 -0.81 45.99 24.63
C ILE A 549 -1.45 44.72 25.22
N LEU A 550 -1.00 43.55 24.77
CA LEU A 550 -1.23 42.27 25.44
C LEU A 550 0.00 41.92 26.29
N THR A 551 -0.18 41.68 27.59
CA THR A 551 0.87 41.12 28.47
C THR A 551 0.30 39.98 29.31
N ASP A 552 0.87 38.77 29.17
CA ASP A 552 0.77 37.69 30.16
C ASP A 552 2.19 37.20 30.51
N PRO A 553 2.61 37.17 31.80
CA PRO A 553 3.91 36.64 32.22
C PRO A 553 3.94 35.12 32.52
N ARG A 554 2.90 34.33 32.20
CA ARG A 554 2.87 32.89 32.53
C ARG A 554 3.34 32.02 31.34
N ALA A 555 4.23 31.08 31.66
CA ALA A 555 5.06 30.33 30.73
C ALA A 555 4.31 29.64 29.56
N PHE A 556 4.93 29.72 28.37
CA PHE A 556 4.51 29.02 27.15
C PHE A 556 4.75 27.50 27.26
N GLU A 557 3.77 26.70 26.84
CA GLU A 557 3.91 25.26 26.57
C GLU A 557 3.91 25.02 25.05
N ARG A 558 4.55 23.93 24.59
CA ARG A 558 4.63 23.54 23.17
C ARG A 558 3.24 23.46 22.51
N ASP A 559 3.18 23.80 21.22
CA ASP A 559 2.07 23.47 20.28
C ASP A 559 0.75 24.26 20.42
N LYS A 560 0.77 25.51 20.91
CA LYS A 560 -0.43 26.39 20.90
C LYS A 560 -0.45 27.35 19.70
N ALA A 561 -1.51 27.28 18.90
CA ALA A 561 -1.83 28.26 17.86
C ALA A 561 -2.54 29.48 18.45
N PHE A 562 -2.11 30.69 18.06
CA PHE A 562 -2.79 31.94 18.39
C PHE A 562 -3.64 32.39 17.19
N ILE A 563 -4.92 32.69 17.39
CA ILE A 563 -5.82 33.24 16.36
C ILE A 563 -6.20 34.66 16.76
N LEU A 564 -5.84 35.64 15.92
CA LEU A 564 -6.28 37.03 16.05
C LEU A 564 -7.38 37.28 15.01
N GLN A 565 -8.59 37.58 15.49
CA GLN A 565 -9.74 37.90 14.64
C GLN A 565 -10.17 39.35 14.84
N ALA A 566 -10.30 40.10 13.74
CA ALA A 566 -10.83 41.47 13.75
C ALA A 566 -12.11 41.52 12.91
N ASP A 567 -13.26 41.56 13.57
CA ASP A 567 -14.56 41.66 12.92
C ASP A 567 -15.05 43.12 12.90
N GLY A 568 -15.53 43.60 11.74
CA GLY A 568 -16.29 44.86 11.64
C GLY A 568 -15.48 46.16 11.53
N VAL A 569 -14.22 46.12 11.09
CA VAL A 569 -13.41 47.34 10.90
C VAL A 569 -13.94 48.14 9.70
N THR A 570 -14.34 49.39 9.94
CA THR A 570 -14.97 50.26 8.92
C THR A 570 -14.06 51.41 8.43
N GLU A 571 -12.95 51.69 9.11
CA GLU A 571 -11.99 52.73 8.71
C GLU A 571 -10.56 52.36 9.18
N PHE A 572 -9.56 52.49 8.30
CA PHE A 572 -8.16 52.13 8.62
C PHE A 572 -7.37 53.38 9.03
N ALA A 573 -6.93 53.42 10.29
CA ALA A 573 -5.77 54.19 10.73
C ALA A 573 -4.63 53.21 11.01
N THR A 574 -3.38 53.62 10.74
CA THR A 574 -2.18 52.80 10.88
C THR A 574 -2.15 52.09 12.25
N THR A 575 -2.38 50.77 12.26
CA THR A 575 -2.26 49.93 13.47
C THR A 575 -0.90 49.25 13.47
N SER A 576 0.01 49.77 14.28
CA SER A 576 1.26 49.10 14.64
C SER A 576 1.03 48.18 15.84
N PHE A 577 1.51 46.94 15.76
CA PHE A 577 1.58 46.01 16.89
C PHE A 577 3.04 46.00 17.38
N THR A 578 3.33 46.47 18.58
CA THR A 578 4.71 46.70 19.05
C THR A 578 5.12 45.83 20.25
N SER A 579 4.34 44.81 20.62
CA SER A 579 4.69 43.98 21.79
C SER A 579 5.67 42.85 21.44
N PRO A 580 6.77 42.69 22.20
CA PRO A 580 7.71 41.60 22.01
C PRO A 580 7.17 40.24 22.47
N ILE A 581 7.38 39.19 21.66
CA ILE A 581 7.15 37.79 22.05
C ILE A 581 8.47 37.19 22.54
N THR A 582 8.49 36.64 23.75
CA THR A 582 9.67 35.97 24.35
C THR A 582 9.50 34.45 24.30
N ALA A 583 10.43 33.75 23.65
CA ALA A 583 10.41 32.29 23.50
C ALA A 583 11.76 31.65 23.89
N PRO A 584 11.78 30.48 24.53
CA PRO A 584 13.02 29.73 24.77
C PRO A 584 13.69 29.31 23.46
N ALA A 585 15.02 29.16 23.47
CA ALA A 585 15.76 28.62 22.33
C ALA A 585 15.31 27.18 22.00
N GLY A 586 15.05 26.91 20.71
CA GLY A 586 14.63 25.59 20.22
C GLY A 586 13.12 25.32 20.28
N THR A 587 12.30 26.35 20.49
CA THR A 587 10.83 26.23 20.49
C THR A 587 10.27 26.59 19.12
N SER A 588 9.46 25.71 18.53
CA SER A 588 8.65 26.04 17.34
C SER A 588 7.40 26.80 17.79
N ILE A 589 7.11 27.91 17.13
CA ILE A 589 5.90 28.70 17.36
C ILE A 589 5.15 28.80 16.04
N ASP A 590 3.89 28.34 16.05
CA ASP A 590 2.95 28.50 14.95
C ASP A 590 2.02 29.68 15.27
N VAL A 591 2.08 30.74 14.46
CA VAL A 591 1.17 31.89 14.57
C VAL A 591 0.24 31.90 13.36
N VAL A 592 -1.07 31.86 13.61
CA VAL A 592 -2.10 31.83 12.57
C VAL A 592 -2.93 33.11 12.60
N PHE A 593 -2.82 33.94 11.58
CA PHE A 593 -3.69 35.12 11.45
C PHE A 593 -4.91 34.76 10.62
N ALA A 594 -6.11 35.00 11.15
CA ALA A 594 -7.37 34.81 10.43
C ALA A 594 -8.09 36.16 10.31
N LEU A 595 -8.04 36.76 9.13
CA LEU A 595 -8.85 37.94 8.84
C LEU A 595 -10.22 37.49 8.32
N ALA A 596 -11.31 38.15 8.73
CA ALA A 596 -12.66 37.86 8.25
C ALA A 596 -13.39 39.19 7.98
N GLY A 597 -14.12 39.28 6.87
CA GLY A 597 -15.03 40.42 6.62
C GLY A 597 -14.38 41.79 6.34
N VAL A 598 -13.20 41.85 5.74
CA VAL A 598 -12.51 43.13 5.46
C VAL A 598 -13.14 43.86 4.27
N ASN A 599 -13.63 45.09 4.49
CA ASN A 599 -14.09 46.01 3.44
C ASN A 599 -13.11 47.19 3.29
N VAL A 600 -12.35 47.22 2.19
CA VAL A 600 -11.35 48.29 1.94
C VAL A 600 -12.03 49.51 1.32
N ALA A 601 -12.39 50.49 2.15
CA ALA A 601 -13.13 51.66 1.69
C ALA A 601 -12.25 52.76 1.04
N ASN A 602 -10.93 52.80 1.28
CA ASN A 602 -10.01 53.82 0.73
C ASN A 602 -8.65 53.21 0.31
N ASN A 603 -7.95 53.87 -0.65
CA ASN A 603 -6.55 53.53 -0.96
C ASN A 603 -5.70 53.79 0.29
N GLY A 604 -5.22 52.74 0.94
CA GLY A 604 -4.46 52.85 2.18
C GLY A 604 -3.48 51.69 2.33
N THR A 605 -2.32 51.99 2.92
CA THR A 605 -1.26 51.03 3.22
C THR A 605 -1.64 50.26 4.49
N ILE A 606 -1.82 48.94 4.39
CA ILE A 606 -1.83 48.07 5.57
C ILE A 606 -0.37 47.75 5.90
N GLY A 607 0.09 48.06 7.11
CA GLY A 607 1.40 47.66 7.62
C GLY A 607 1.21 46.69 8.78
N LEU A 608 1.57 45.43 8.59
CA LEU A 608 1.66 44.46 9.68
C LEU A 608 3.12 44.39 10.12
N GLN A 609 3.40 44.76 11.37
CA GLN A 609 4.73 44.64 11.98
C GLN A 609 4.68 43.61 13.10
N ILE A 610 5.51 42.57 13.02
CA ILE A 610 5.62 41.53 14.06
C ILE A 610 7.06 41.49 14.55
N ALA A 611 7.27 41.69 15.86
CA ALA A 611 8.59 41.69 16.48
C ALA A 611 8.77 40.52 17.46
N PHE A 612 9.75 39.67 17.21
CA PHE A 612 10.19 38.62 18.14
C PHE A 612 11.40 39.12 18.93
N THR A 613 11.44 38.94 20.24
CA THR A 613 12.62 39.27 21.05
C THR A 613 13.10 38.06 21.83
N ASN A 614 14.39 37.79 21.83
CA ASN A 614 15.00 37.07 22.94
C ASN A 614 15.47 38.13 23.94
N ASP A 615 15.37 37.90 25.25
CA ASP A 615 15.98 38.74 26.31
C ASP A 615 15.82 40.29 26.25
N GLY A 616 14.84 40.80 25.50
CA GLY A 616 14.62 42.24 25.29
C GLY A 616 15.34 42.84 24.07
N SER A 617 16.05 42.03 23.29
CA SER A 617 16.66 42.41 22.01
C SER A 617 15.81 41.93 20.81
N VAL A 618 15.48 42.85 19.88
CA VAL A 618 14.63 42.55 18.70
C VAL A 618 15.37 41.65 17.72
N ALA A 619 14.80 40.48 17.42
CA ALA A 619 15.40 39.44 16.59
C ALA A 619 14.83 39.39 15.16
N TYR A 620 13.54 39.69 14.95
CA TYR A 620 12.91 39.71 13.62
C TYR A 620 11.87 40.82 13.50
N THR A 621 11.72 41.39 12.30
CA THR A 621 10.61 42.28 11.95
C THR A 621 10.07 41.89 10.57
N TYR A 622 8.80 41.49 10.53
CA TYR A 622 8.11 41.21 9.27
C TYR A 622 7.23 42.40 8.88
N ASN A 623 7.33 42.88 7.65
CA ASN A 623 6.51 43.99 7.13
C ASN A 623 5.82 43.57 5.84
N CYS A 624 4.49 43.58 5.84
CA CYS A 624 3.67 43.40 4.64
C CYS A 624 2.95 44.69 4.29
N ILE A 625 2.93 45.02 2.99
CA ILE A 625 2.28 46.18 2.40
C ILE A 625 1.29 45.72 1.32
N TYR A 626 0.03 46.12 1.44
CA TYR A 626 -0.99 45.86 0.41
C TYR A 626 -1.25 47.09 -0.47
N ASN A 627 -1.20 46.93 -1.79
CA ASN A 627 -1.37 47.99 -2.80
C ASN A 627 -2.44 47.63 -3.86
N GLY A 628 -3.66 47.24 -3.46
CA GLY A 628 -4.74 46.84 -4.38
C GLY A 628 -5.90 47.82 -4.54
N ALA A 629 -6.75 47.59 -5.55
CA ALA A 629 -7.92 48.42 -5.85
C ALA A 629 -9.14 48.07 -4.97
N ARG A 630 -10.09 49.02 -4.84
CA ARG A 630 -11.29 48.89 -3.98
C ARG A 630 -12.16 47.68 -4.35
N GLY A 631 -12.67 46.98 -3.32
CA GLY A 631 -13.81 46.06 -3.43
C GLY A 631 -13.49 44.57 -3.55
N THR A 632 -12.25 44.19 -3.88
CA THR A 632 -11.79 42.79 -3.93
C THR A 632 -10.31 42.73 -3.56
N PHE A 633 -9.93 41.83 -2.65
CA PHE A 633 -8.53 41.61 -2.28
C PHE A 633 -7.80 40.88 -3.42
N ASP A 634 -6.59 41.33 -3.76
CA ASP A 634 -5.76 40.81 -4.87
C ASP A 634 -4.38 40.43 -4.32
N TRP A 635 -4.06 39.15 -4.33
CA TRP A 635 -2.82 38.61 -3.80
C TRP A 635 -1.57 39.16 -4.51
N GLN A 636 -1.65 39.52 -5.79
CA GLN A 636 -0.51 40.08 -6.52
C GLN A 636 -0.14 41.50 -6.05
N ALA A 637 -1.03 42.13 -5.29
CA ALA A 637 -0.85 43.47 -4.74
C ALA A 637 -0.27 43.48 -3.31
N LEU A 638 -0.09 42.33 -2.66
CA LEU A 638 0.52 42.20 -1.34
C LEU A 638 2.03 41.97 -1.47
N GLN A 639 2.83 42.93 -0.99
CA GLN A 639 4.29 42.86 -0.97
C GLN A 639 4.78 42.73 0.47
N CYS A 640 5.32 41.55 0.81
CA CYS A 640 5.98 41.32 2.10
C CYS A 640 7.49 41.31 1.90
N ALA A 641 8.23 42.08 2.72
CA ALA A 641 9.68 42.14 2.68
C ALA A 641 10.28 41.68 4.03
N ASN A 642 11.34 40.87 3.95
CA ASN A 642 12.15 40.49 5.10
C ASN A 642 13.05 41.66 5.50
N ILE A 643 13.11 42.00 6.79
CA ILE A 643 14.22 42.79 7.33
C ILE A 643 15.19 41.82 8.03
N THR A 644 16.46 41.96 7.67
CA THR A 644 17.60 41.08 7.97
C THR A 644 17.69 40.64 9.44
N PRO A 645 18.01 39.36 9.75
CA PRO A 645 18.09 38.85 11.12
C PRO A 645 19.27 39.47 11.89
N THR A 646 19.09 39.66 13.20
CA THR A 646 20.18 40.00 14.14
C THR A 646 20.60 38.83 15.03
N ALA A 647 19.84 37.71 15.06
CA ALA A 647 20.21 36.48 15.79
C ALA A 647 19.50 35.20 15.25
N ALA A 648 20.14 34.04 15.41
CA ALA A 648 19.69 32.74 14.89
C ALA A 648 18.53 32.13 15.70
N PHE A 649 17.45 31.76 15.02
CA PHE A 649 16.34 30.92 15.53
C PHE A 649 16.23 29.69 14.63
N ASN A 650 16.05 28.50 15.22
CA ASN A 650 15.68 27.30 14.46
C ASN A 650 14.14 27.19 14.40
N GLY A 651 13.56 27.50 13.25
CA GLY A 651 12.18 27.18 12.89
C GLY A 651 11.10 28.09 13.52
N ILE A 652 10.72 29.14 12.80
CA ILE A 652 9.47 29.89 13.04
C ILE A 652 8.56 29.64 11.84
N ARG A 653 7.31 29.23 12.09
CA ARG A 653 6.28 29.06 11.05
C ARG A 653 5.19 30.12 11.24
N ILE A 654 4.96 30.91 10.20
CA ILE A 654 3.90 31.93 10.18
C ILE A 654 2.94 31.55 9.07
N SER A 655 1.69 31.29 9.43
CA SER A 655 0.63 30.94 8.48
C SER A 655 -0.42 32.05 8.47
N LEU A 656 -0.78 32.53 7.28
CA LEU A 656 -1.82 33.54 7.11
C LEU A 656 -3.04 32.87 6.44
N GLY A 657 -4.22 32.99 7.05
CA GLY A 657 -5.48 32.46 6.54
C GLY A 657 -6.57 33.53 6.40
N TRP A 658 -7.50 33.33 5.47
CA TRP A 658 -8.67 34.21 5.31
C TRP A 658 -9.95 33.43 4.96
N THR A 659 -11.10 33.92 5.41
CA THR A 659 -12.42 33.34 5.09
C THR A 659 -13.23 34.23 4.14
N GLY A 660 -13.51 33.71 2.94
CA GLY A 660 -14.36 34.37 1.95
C GLY A 660 -15.85 34.08 2.19
N VAL A 661 -16.70 35.11 2.06
CA VAL A 661 -18.13 35.09 2.44
C VAL A 661 -19.03 34.29 1.48
N SER A 662 -18.48 33.46 0.59
CA SER A 662 -19.29 32.56 -0.23
C SER A 662 -18.59 31.22 -0.41
N ALA A 663 -19.20 30.20 0.19
CA ALA A 663 -18.87 28.78 0.08
C ALA A 663 -17.49 28.37 0.63
N GLY A 664 -17.42 28.19 1.97
CA GLY A 664 -16.89 26.97 2.61
C GLY A 664 -15.52 26.40 2.27
N VAL A 665 -14.66 27.09 1.52
CA VAL A 665 -13.29 26.65 1.20
C VAL A 665 -12.31 27.41 2.09
N ILE A 666 -11.62 26.69 2.97
CA ILE A 666 -10.42 27.19 3.65
C ILE A 666 -9.25 26.90 2.71
N GLY A 667 -8.69 27.95 2.08
CA GLY A 667 -7.42 27.86 1.38
C GLY A 667 -6.29 28.25 2.34
N TRP A 668 -5.27 27.40 2.46
CA TRP A 668 -4.04 27.71 3.18
C TRP A 668 -2.91 27.89 2.17
N ASP A 669 -2.33 29.09 2.10
CA ASP A 669 -1.03 29.27 1.45
C ASP A 669 0.06 29.28 2.54
N ASN A 670 0.92 28.27 2.52
CA ASN A 670 2.05 28.18 3.45
C ASN A 670 3.20 29.06 2.94
N VAL A 671 3.62 30.05 3.72
CA VAL A 671 4.89 30.75 3.49
C VAL A 671 5.95 30.11 4.40
N TYR A 672 6.86 29.35 3.79
CA TYR A 672 7.98 28.74 4.52
C TYR A 672 9.12 29.76 4.65
N VAL A 673 9.51 30.09 5.88
CA VAL A 673 10.76 30.80 6.16
C VAL A 673 11.71 29.83 6.84
N GLN A 674 12.65 29.29 6.05
CA GLN A 674 13.79 28.55 6.58
C GLN A 674 14.94 29.55 6.73
N ALA A 675 15.39 29.79 7.97
CA ALA A 675 16.66 30.45 8.23
C ALA A 675 17.70 29.36 8.51
N ASP A 676 18.81 29.38 7.76
CA ASP A 676 19.99 28.54 8.03
C ASP A 676 20.72 28.98 9.31
#